data_AF-A0A0D7B157-F1
#
_entry.id   AF-A0A0D7B157-F1
#
_cell.length_a   1.000
_cell.length_b   1.000
_cell.length_c   1.000
_cell.angle_alpha   90.00
_cell.angle_beta   90.00
_cell.angle_gamma   90.00
#
_symmetry.space_group_name_H-M   'P 1'
#
loop_
_entity.id
_entity.type
_entity.pdbx_description
1 polymer ?
#
loop_
_entity_poly.entity_id
_entity_poly.type
_entity_poly.pdbx_seq_one_letter_code
_entity_poly.pdbx_strand_id
1 'polypeptide(L)'
;MAPRKPTWDWKARGSAEFEHFDVSFAAKEYNQNQVGQVLKEKNVRSWNGWKHQDLYDEDEEERDKVKKSLMAEFPALFSGPHGSSLRRPAWKPCYVLKAIIPHRELSRTEYKDDLKLCTVIWSAPAWKDAEEDTVMGLSFYNNHMDKSANFSTFVVDGASTSKNSIAVGEKGKGFILATQYLHECIEDHRESLTTIEKRTASGISFRVGNHVGTVGWKKTRAIYVDDDGEPEPPQLRATLDDLTPYTATQFAQNTDRNGPVKRMRPSDEDSDFDSDDDEEDEYRAEAVVVTPEQLQAAEKALRPLYKRRAKLHLSRTKPGKKDITSPDDEIPVATRDEVCITALGLPPMSPHEVFSAVYGIILPPKHWKVNDEFSFFLVPKGSAKKTRFYHRDQLIPFGFTSLNRLSINYHGSLKLASDRLTVLNDSTLYWEYASKLERAVEEGITKNAGLAKQIALDFLTERESYFTDGPTIAKSLQRALSSKSKADIDRNAYRTAVFAALRFLDPKIPAGKEILPYTNDSDRDQIVEQGMHPVKVNGIGKDIMQQAGVFEDIQAIVRKRFLAAPPLPQLMPGASVLMKGILHLFPTLKPEHIAFVDWSKATPVVEYDPNTKRVVIAPPPPCPSHAGTTCICFIGRYLRHVCLAKPGGATVQTDSDQYYRAFMHATGVDTVNFGKDTVSQPEKHAENGKGREQVNNAMDVDPKPASARSTAKVQARVPHVTPGPSKAATSNHASSVSKASTQPPLLRAAPAIVQTKTADANKDAALLFADDSDVEVLSDAPGQPLVQPSASSSTLPANPLTPPAQAIKRPAAPSALSTQASNARDKRLAAIQSALLEYDKDLLEEKEKESEELKRHIASMKADLKAEHGAVLQKDGELKKERKMVAEKETRIKELEDAVKRKDTEIEKLEIIIKQHEDYAARLDALGPPPAKRARVGQ
;
A
#
# COMPACT_ATOMS: atom_id res chain seq x y z
N MET A 1 22.67 -50.29 -0.16
CA MET A 1 22.94 -48.94 0.43
C MET A 1 21.63 -48.36 0.93
N ALA A 2 21.64 -47.33 1.78
CA ALA A 2 20.40 -46.58 2.05
C ALA A 2 19.95 -45.83 0.77
N PRO A 3 18.64 -45.70 0.49
CA PRO A 3 18.16 -44.93 -0.65
C PRO A 3 18.58 -43.46 -0.51
N ARG A 4 18.83 -42.78 -1.64
CA ARG A 4 19.07 -41.33 -1.61
C ARG A 4 17.77 -40.63 -1.25
N LYS A 5 17.82 -39.80 -0.21
CA LYS A 5 16.72 -38.91 0.16
C LYS A 5 16.33 -38.01 -1.02
N PRO A 6 15.03 -37.81 -1.31
CA PRO A 6 14.58 -36.80 -2.26
C PRO A 6 15.01 -35.40 -1.82
N THR A 7 15.38 -34.57 -2.79
CA THR A 7 15.89 -33.20 -2.57
C THR A 7 15.37 -32.26 -3.63
N TRP A 8 15.06 -31.03 -3.23
CA TRP A 8 14.65 -29.92 -4.09
C TRP A 8 15.63 -28.77 -3.88
N ASP A 9 16.14 -28.20 -4.97
CA ASP A 9 16.98 -27.01 -4.94
C ASP A 9 16.08 -25.78 -5.16
N TRP A 10 16.29 -24.74 -4.34
CA TRP A 10 15.56 -23.48 -4.37
C TRP A 10 16.46 -22.34 -4.85
N LYS A 11 16.10 -21.08 -4.58
CA LYS A 11 16.84 -19.88 -5.00
C LYS A 11 18.23 -19.83 -4.34
N ALA A 12 19.14 -19.05 -4.90
CA ALA A 12 20.42 -18.76 -4.29
C ALA A 12 20.30 -17.80 -3.07
N ARG A 13 21.28 -17.82 -2.15
CA ARG A 13 21.40 -16.86 -1.04
C ARG A 13 21.35 -15.42 -1.58
N GLY A 14 20.58 -14.53 -0.94
CA GLY A 14 20.48 -13.13 -1.33
C GLY A 14 19.67 -12.84 -2.60
N SER A 15 18.74 -13.73 -2.99
CA SER A 15 17.88 -13.50 -4.15
C SER A 15 17.10 -12.18 -4.06
N ALA A 16 16.99 -11.46 -5.18
CA ALA A 16 16.25 -10.19 -5.26
C ALA A 16 14.76 -10.31 -4.87
N GLU A 17 14.16 -11.51 -4.95
CA GLU A 17 12.81 -11.77 -4.45
C GLU A 17 12.66 -11.53 -2.93
N PHE A 18 13.76 -11.39 -2.19
CA PHE A 18 13.80 -11.11 -0.75
C PHE A 18 13.93 -9.62 -0.38
N GLU A 19 14.04 -8.68 -1.33
CA GLU A 19 14.26 -7.25 -1.03
C GLU A 19 13.17 -6.63 -0.12
N HIS A 20 12.00 -7.27 -0.06
CA HIS A 20 10.84 -6.82 0.72
C HIS A 20 10.36 -7.82 1.77
N PHE A 21 11.11 -8.91 1.98
CA PHE A 21 10.87 -9.84 3.07
C PHE A 21 11.51 -9.31 4.36
N ASP A 22 10.74 -9.37 5.44
CA ASP A 22 11.22 -9.32 6.82
C ASP A 22 10.65 -10.52 7.59
N VAL A 23 11.11 -10.74 8.83
CA VAL A 23 10.65 -11.86 9.66
C VAL A 23 9.12 -11.82 9.85
N SER A 24 8.52 -10.64 9.84
CA SER A 24 7.07 -10.47 9.96
C SER A 24 6.34 -10.85 8.68
N PHE A 25 6.87 -10.49 7.50
CA PHE A 25 6.31 -10.91 6.22
C PHE A 25 6.42 -12.43 6.02
N ALA A 26 7.52 -13.04 6.46
CA ALA A 26 7.67 -14.49 6.44
C ALA A 26 6.69 -15.19 7.42
N ALA A 27 6.53 -14.68 8.65
CA ALA A 27 5.53 -15.16 9.60
C ALA A 27 4.10 -14.97 9.08
N LYS A 28 3.84 -13.89 8.33
CA LYS A 28 2.57 -13.62 7.65
C LYS A 28 2.26 -14.68 6.59
N GLU A 29 3.16 -15.01 5.67
CA GLU A 29 2.89 -16.06 4.66
C GLU A 29 2.61 -17.44 5.31
N TYR A 30 3.25 -17.79 6.43
CA TYR A 30 2.89 -19.01 7.18
C TYR A 30 1.51 -18.94 7.84
N ASN A 31 1.19 -17.85 8.54
CA ASN A 31 -0.15 -17.65 9.11
C ASN A 31 -1.24 -17.61 8.02
N GLN A 32 -0.94 -17.03 6.85
CA GLN A 32 -1.84 -16.94 5.70
C GLN A 32 -2.24 -18.32 5.16
N ASN A 33 -1.35 -19.32 5.23
CA ASN A 33 -1.68 -20.70 4.91
C ASN A 33 -2.62 -21.34 5.96
N GLN A 34 -2.38 -21.11 7.27
CA GLN A 34 -3.27 -21.58 8.34
C GLN A 34 -4.67 -20.93 8.25
N VAL A 35 -4.73 -19.60 8.10
CA VAL A 35 -5.97 -18.84 7.87
C VAL A 35 -6.66 -19.32 6.59
N GLY A 36 -5.91 -19.59 5.53
CA GLY A 36 -6.42 -20.09 4.25
C GLY A 36 -7.22 -21.39 4.39
N GLN A 37 -6.79 -22.31 5.26
CA GLN A 37 -7.59 -23.50 5.59
C GLN A 37 -8.91 -23.11 6.26
N VAL A 38 -8.90 -22.22 7.27
CA VAL A 38 -10.14 -21.78 7.95
C VAL A 38 -11.12 -21.11 6.97
N LEU A 39 -10.62 -20.25 6.07
CA LEU A 39 -11.44 -19.60 5.04
C LEU A 39 -12.07 -20.64 4.09
N LYS A 40 -11.29 -21.65 3.67
CA LYS A 40 -11.76 -22.76 2.83
C LYS A 40 -12.82 -23.60 3.54
N GLU A 41 -12.55 -24.07 4.75
CA GLU A 41 -13.41 -24.99 5.50
C GLU A 41 -14.71 -24.32 5.95
N LYS A 42 -14.63 -23.11 6.51
CA LYS A 42 -15.82 -22.35 6.94
C LYS A 42 -16.56 -21.68 5.78
N ASN A 43 -15.99 -21.69 4.57
CA ASN A 43 -16.49 -21.00 3.37
C ASN A 43 -16.72 -19.48 3.58
N VAL A 44 -15.79 -18.81 4.26
CA VAL A 44 -15.85 -17.37 4.58
C VAL A 44 -14.74 -16.58 3.90
N ARG A 45 -14.92 -15.25 3.74
CA ARG A 45 -13.96 -14.36 3.07
C ARG A 45 -12.88 -13.75 3.98
N SER A 46 -13.12 -13.75 5.29
CA SER A 46 -12.21 -13.24 6.32
C SER A 46 -12.41 -14.03 7.61
N TRP A 47 -11.37 -14.11 8.45
CA TRP A 47 -11.41 -14.75 9.76
C TRP A 47 -10.30 -14.21 10.65
N ASN A 48 -10.67 -13.85 11.89
CA ASN A 48 -9.81 -13.25 12.91
C ASN A 48 -10.04 -13.88 14.30
N GLY A 49 -10.57 -15.11 14.35
CA GLY A 49 -10.96 -15.80 15.59
C GLY A 49 -9.80 -16.40 16.38
N TRP A 50 -8.68 -15.70 16.46
CA TRP A 50 -7.51 -16.10 17.24
C TRP A 50 -7.75 -15.95 18.75
N LYS A 51 -7.14 -16.83 19.54
CA LYS A 51 -6.94 -16.65 20.98
C LYS A 51 -5.48 -16.33 21.21
N HIS A 52 -5.24 -15.24 21.92
CA HIS A 52 -3.93 -14.69 22.22
C HIS A 52 -3.57 -15.01 23.66
N GLN A 53 -2.32 -15.37 23.90
CA GLN A 53 -1.72 -15.40 25.22
C GLN A 53 -0.31 -14.83 25.08
N ASP A 54 -0.14 -13.57 25.47
CA ASP A 54 1.18 -12.97 25.62
C ASP A 54 1.83 -13.51 26.89
N LEU A 55 3.13 -13.75 26.83
CA LEU A 55 3.96 -14.31 27.90
C LEU A 55 5.36 -13.66 27.88
N TYR A 56 5.50 -12.47 27.28
CA TYR A 56 6.78 -11.79 27.16
C TYR A 56 7.29 -11.28 28.51
N ASP A 57 6.40 -10.69 29.30
CA ASP A 57 6.67 -10.14 30.65
C ASP A 57 6.30 -11.12 31.79
N GLU A 58 5.88 -12.34 31.47
CA GLU A 58 5.46 -13.38 32.42
C GLU A 58 6.65 -14.21 32.95
N ASP A 59 6.50 -14.79 34.15
CA ASP A 59 7.59 -15.52 34.81
C ASP A 59 7.91 -16.89 34.16
N GLU A 60 9.07 -17.45 34.54
CA GLU A 60 9.53 -18.74 34.02
C GLU A 60 8.63 -19.93 34.36
N GLU A 61 7.88 -19.88 35.47
CA GLU A 61 7.02 -20.96 35.94
C GLU A 61 5.70 -20.98 35.17
N GLU A 62 5.07 -19.83 34.97
CA GLU A 62 3.88 -19.70 34.12
C GLU A 62 4.23 -20.07 32.66
N ARG A 63 5.39 -19.62 32.16
CA ARG A 63 5.88 -19.99 30.82
C ARG A 63 6.13 -21.49 30.68
N ASP A 64 6.66 -22.17 31.70
CA ASP A 64 6.76 -23.64 31.70
C ASP A 64 5.41 -24.35 31.92
N LYS A 65 4.46 -23.75 32.63
CA LYS A 65 3.08 -24.23 32.80
C LYS A 65 2.31 -24.18 31.47
N VAL A 66 2.40 -23.08 30.72
CA VAL A 66 1.85 -22.99 29.36
C VAL A 66 2.57 -23.96 28.42
N LYS A 67 3.89 -24.10 28.50
CA LYS A 67 4.63 -25.10 27.71
C LYS A 67 4.17 -26.53 27.98
N LYS A 68 3.94 -26.92 29.25
CA LYS A 68 3.36 -28.22 29.63
C LYS A 68 1.96 -28.40 29.03
N SER A 69 1.14 -27.33 29.03
CA SER A 69 -0.18 -27.31 28.40
C SER A 69 -0.10 -27.53 26.87
N LEU A 70 0.76 -26.77 26.18
CA LEU A 70 1.02 -26.93 24.74
C LEU A 70 1.51 -28.36 24.40
N MET A 71 2.36 -28.97 25.24
CA MET A 71 2.83 -30.34 25.06
C MET A 71 1.74 -31.42 25.23
N ALA A 72 0.59 -31.07 25.82
CA ALA A 72 -0.58 -31.94 25.95
C ALA A 72 -1.66 -31.65 24.88
N GLU A 73 -1.91 -30.37 24.57
CA GLU A 73 -2.93 -29.90 23.63
C GLU A 73 -2.48 -30.05 22.16
N PHE A 74 -1.19 -29.81 21.87
CA PHE A 74 -0.57 -29.87 20.55
C PHE A 74 0.72 -30.72 20.58
N PRO A 75 0.66 -32.02 20.95
CA PRO A 75 1.84 -32.82 21.23
C PRO A 75 2.77 -33.00 20.01
N ALA A 76 2.23 -32.85 18.80
CA ALA A 76 2.92 -32.94 17.52
C ALA A 76 3.60 -31.63 17.07
N LEU A 77 3.34 -30.49 17.73
CA LEU A 77 4.14 -29.25 17.62
C LEU A 77 5.60 -29.51 18.04
N PHE A 78 5.78 -30.42 19.00
CA PHE A 78 7.06 -30.81 19.60
C PHE A 78 7.65 -32.06 18.91
N SER A 79 7.55 -32.13 17.58
CA SER A 79 8.03 -33.26 16.77
C SER A 79 8.91 -32.81 15.60
N GLY A 80 9.63 -33.73 14.98
CA GLY A 80 10.62 -33.42 13.95
C GLY A 80 11.94 -32.85 14.49
N PRO A 81 12.89 -32.48 13.63
CA PRO A 81 14.26 -32.12 14.01
C PRO A 81 14.36 -30.91 14.95
N HIS A 82 13.70 -29.80 14.60
CA HIS A 82 13.72 -28.60 15.44
C HIS A 82 12.61 -28.63 16.50
N GLY A 83 11.41 -29.11 16.16
CA GLY A 83 10.30 -29.24 17.12
C GLY A 83 10.59 -30.18 18.31
N SER A 84 11.39 -31.24 18.11
CA SER A 84 11.87 -32.07 19.24
C SER A 84 12.82 -31.31 20.18
N SER A 85 13.54 -30.29 19.68
CA SER A 85 14.44 -29.48 20.51
C SER A 85 13.70 -28.49 21.42
N LEU A 86 12.47 -28.07 21.08
CA LEU A 86 11.61 -27.24 21.93
C LEU A 86 11.24 -27.92 23.27
N ARG A 87 11.36 -29.25 23.36
CA ARG A 87 11.13 -30.00 24.61
C ARG A 87 12.21 -29.74 25.67
N ARG A 88 13.38 -29.21 25.30
CA ARG A 88 14.46 -28.86 26.24
C ARG A 88 14.01 -27.69 27.13
N PRO A 89 14.36 -27.65 28.43
CA PRO A 89 13.92 -26.57 29.34
C PRO A 89 14.21 -25.15 28.85
N ALA A 90 15.35 -24.94 28.18
CA ALA A 90 15.81 -23.65 27.69
C ALA A 90 14.86 -22.93 26.70
N TRP A 91 14.04 -23.66 25.93
CA TRP A 91 13.05 -23.05 25.03
C TRP A 91 11.75 -22.75 25.77
N LYS A 92 11.46 -21.48 26.04
CA LYS A 92 10.24 -21.02 26.72
C LYS A 92 9.30 -20.33 25.70
N PRO A 93 7.97 -20.50 25.77
CA PRO A 93 7.05 -19.73 24.93
C PRO A 93 7.05 -18.26 25.37
N CYS A 94 7.06 -17.32 24.42
CA CYS A 94 6.89 -15.88 24.68
C CYS A 94 5.50 -15.38 24.27
N TYR A 95 4.88 -16.04 23.30
CA TYR A 95 3.59 -15.63 22.75
C TYR A 95 2.92 -16.82 22.10
N VAL A 96 1.64 -17.05 22.40
CA VAL A 96 0.85 -18.14 21.84
C VAL A 96 -0.37 -17.59 21.13
N LEU A 97 -0.50 -17.96 19.86
CA LEU A 97 -1.71 -17.84 19.07
C LEU A 97 -2.31 -19.24 18.91
N LYS A 98 -3.57 -19.41 19.28
CA LYS A 98 -4.28 -20.66 18.96
C LYS A 98 -5.72 -20.43 18.54
N ALA A 99 -6.20 -21.30 17.67
CA ALA A 99 -7.60 -21.37 17.29
C ALA A 99 -8.06 -22.83 17.27
N ILE A 100 -9.28 -23.05 17.73
CA ILE A 100 -9.96 -24.34 17.67
C ILE A 100 -11.32 -24.02 17.05
N ILE A 101 -11.53 -24.44 15.81
CA ILE A 101 -12.78 -24.27 15.08
C ILE A 101 -13.53 -25.62 15.18
N PRO A 102 -14.68 -25.67 15.89
CA PRO A 102 -15.43 -26.90 16.09
C PRO A 102 -15.78 -27.59 14.76
N HIS A 103 -15.67 -28.92 14.70
CA HIS A 103 -15.94 -29.71 13.49
C HIS A 103 -17.27 -29.35 12.80
N ARG A 104 -18.33 -29.11 13.60
CA ARG A 104 -19.67 -28.67 13.14
C ARG A 104 -19.70 -27.35 12.36
N GLU A 105 -18.62 -26.57 12.36
CA GLU A 105 -18.48 -25.28 11.66
C GLU A 105 -17.63 -25.38 10.38
N LEU A 106 -17.12 -26.58 10.07
CA LEU A 106 -16.25 -26.88 8.94
C LEU A 106 -17.07 -27.52 7.82
N SER A 107 -17.57 -26.70 6.90
CA SER A 107 -18.52 -27.08 5.84
C SER A 107 -17.95 -28.00 4.75
N ARG A 108 -16.62 -28.16 4.66
CA ARG A 108 -15.93 -28.92 3.61
C ARG A 108 -14.98 -30.00 4.14
N THR A 109 -14.86 -30.17 5.46
CA THR A 109 -13.83 -31.04 6.01
C THR A 109 -14.25 -32.51 5.93
N GLU A 110 -13.29 -33.38 5.64
CA GLU A 110 -13.45 -34.83 5.78
C GLU A 110 -12.90 -35.36 7.11
N TYR A 111 -12.28 -34.48 7.90
CA TYR A 111 -11.74 -34.78 9.21
C TYR A 111 -12.83 -34.78 10.28
N LYS A 112 -12.76 -35.74 11.22
CA LYS A 112 -13.78 -35.96 12.26
C LYS A 112 -13.50 -35.20 13.56
N ASP A 113 -12.43 -34.41 13.60
CA ASP A 113 -12.01 -33.59 14.74
C ASP A 113 -12.08 -32.09 14.41
N ASP A 114 -11.96 -31.27 15.45
CA ASP A 114 -11.93 -29.81 15.32
C ASP A 114 -10.65 -29.35 14.59
N LEU A 115 -10.75 -28.31 13.77
CA LEU A 115 -9.58 -27.67 13.15
C LEU A 115 -8.81 -26.89 14.22
N LYS A 116 -7.58 -27.32 14.47
CA LYS A 116 -6.67 -26.84 15.51
C LYS A 116 -5.46 -26.17 14.89
N LEU A 117 -5.41 -24.85 15.03
CA LEU A 117 -4.26 -24.04 14.67
C LEU A 117 -3.50 -23.63 15.93
N CYS A 118 -2.17 -23.68 15.89
CA CYS A 118 -1.31 -23.16 16.95
C CYS A 118 -0.06 -22.53 16.34
N THR A 119 0.24 -21.29 16.71
CA THR A 119 1.44 -20.57 16.30
C THR A 119 2.11 -20.00 17.54
N VAL A 120 3.40 -20.25 17.73
CA VAL A 120 4.12 -19.96 18.98
C VAL A 120 5.43 -19.25 18.68
N ILE A 121 5.66 -18.11 19.34
CA ILE A 121 6.98 -17.50 19.49
C ILE A 121 7.65 -18.14 20.70
N TRP A 122 8.91 -18.55 20.54
CA TRP A 122 9.76 -19.09 21.57
C TRP A 122 10.97 -18.19 21.78
N SER A 123 11.50 -18.13 23.01
CA SER A 123 12.88 -17.68 23.27
C SER A 123 13.69 -18.77 23.96
N ALA A 124 15.00 -18.70 23.80
CA ALA A 124 15.99 -19.43 24.58
C ALA A 124 17.26 -18.57 24.71
N PRO A 125 18.10 -18.78 25.72
CA PRO A 125 19.46 -18.26 25.69
C PRO A 125 20.28 -18.93 24.56
N ALA A 126 21.17 -18.16 23.93
CA ALA A 126 21.93 -18.58 22.74
C ALA A 126 22.89 -19.75 23.03
N TRP A 127 23.47 -19.77 24.23
CA TRP A 127 24.16 -20.90 24.85
C TRP A 127 23.77 -21.00 26.34
N LYS A 128 24.23 -22.03 27.04
CA LYS A 128 23.80 -22.35 28.42
C LYS A 128 24.02 -21.22 29.43
N ASP A 129 25.04 -20.39 29.19
CA ASP A 129 25.60 -19.43 30.14
C ASP A 129 25.56 -18.01 29.53
N ALA A 130 24.53 -17.73 28.71
CA ALA A 130 24.21 -16.42 28.14
C ALA A 130 22.95 -15.87 28.82
N GLU A 131 23.10 -14.81 29.62
CA GLU A 131 21.95 -14.09 30.21
C GLU A 131 21.43 -12.99 29.27
N GLU A 132 22.31 -12.37 28.48
CA GLU A 132 21.97 -11.27 27.56
C GLU A 132 21.63 -11.76 26.13
N ASP A 133 22.46 -12.66 25.56
CA ASP A 133 22.27 -13.18 24.20
C ASP A 133 21.10 -14.18 24.14
N THR A 134 19.94 -13.70 23.69
CA THR A 134 18.72 -14.52 23.46
C THR A 134 18.49 -14.80 21.98
N VAL A 135 18.00 -16.01 21.67
CA VAL A 135 17.58 -16.42 20.33
C VAL A 135 16.08 -16.70 20.29
N MET A 136 15.45 -16.30 19.18
CA MET A 136 14.04 -16.56 18.92
C MET A 136 13.84 -17.87 18.15
N GLY A 137 12.66 -18.47 18.36
CA GLY A 137 12.12 -19.53 17.53
C GLY A 137 10.67 -19.24 17.16
N LEU A 138 10.23 -19.73 16.00
CA LEU A 138 8.84 -19.69 15.56
C LEU A 138 8.36 -21.10 15.27
N SER A 139 7.12 -21.42 15.64
CA SER A 139 6.47 -22.66 15.24
C SER A 139 5.04 -22.42 14.78
N PHE A 140 4.62 -23.12 13.74
CA PHE A 140 3.29 -23.03 13.13
C PHE A 140 2.74 -24.44 12.94
N TYR A 141 1.53 -24.70 13.44
CA TYR A 141 0.88 -26.01 13.44
C TYR A 141 -0.56 -25.93 12.93
N ASN A 142 -0.97 -26.97 12.22
CA ASN A 142 -2.33 -27.22 11.74
C ASN A 142 -2.56 -28.74 11.72
N ASN A 143 -3.74 -29.23 12.13
CA ASN A 143 -4.10 -30.66 12.06
C ASN A 143 -4.86 -31.10 10.81
N HIS A 144 -5.39 -30.17 10.00
CA HIS A 144 -6.09 -30.51 8.74
C HIS A 144 -5.25 -30.06 7.54
N MET A 145 -5.06 -30.98 6.58
CA MET A 145 -4.36 -30.75 5.33
C MET A 145 -5.28 -31.14 4.17
N ASP A 146 -5.10 -30.53 3.00
CA ASP A 146 -5.85 -30.96 1.82
C ASP A 146 -5.43 -32.39 1.39
N LYS A 147 -6.39 -33.28 1.12
CA LYS A 147 -6.13 -34.69 0.71
C LYS A 147 -5.08 -34.85 -0.39
N SER A 148 -5.07 -33.93 -1.36
CA SER A 148 -4.14 -33.90 -2.50
C SER A 148 -2.78 -33.30 -2.16
N ALA A 149 -2.68 -32.55 -1.05
CA ALA A 149 -1.42 -32.01 -0.57
C ALA A 149 -0.56 -33.13 0.04
N ASN A 150 0.71 -33.09 -0.32
CA ASN A 150 1.73 -34.01 0.15
C ASN A 150 3.05 -33.24 0.30
N PHE A 151 4.16 -33.90 0.58
CA PHE A 151 5.43 -33.20 0.81
C PHE A 151 5.88 -32.32 -0.37
N SER A 152 5.68 -32.75 -1.63
CA SER A 152 6.09 -31.96 -2.81
C SER A 152 5.34 -30.62 -2.90
N THR A 153 4.10 -30.59 -2.42
CA THR A 153 3.21 -29.42 -2.40
C THR A 153 3.74 -28.26 -1.55
N PHE A 154 4.73 -28.49 -0.67
CA PHE A 154 5.37 -27.47 0.15
C PHE A 154 6.81 -27.12 -0.29
N VAL A 155 7.37 -27.82 -1.29
CA VAL A 155 8.80 -27.68 -1.65
C VAL A 155 9.08 -27.51 -3.14
N VAL A 156 8.06 -27.60 -3.99
CA VAL A 156 8.12 -27.27 -5.42
C VAL A 156 7.61 -25.83 -5.62
N ASP A 157 8.39 -24.98 -6.28
CA ASP A 157 7.98 -23.61 -6.60
C ASP A 157 6.74 -23.63 -7.50
N GLY A 158 5.75 -22.77 -7.23
CA GLY A 158 4.46 -22.78 -7.92
C GLY A 158 3.48 -23.92 -7.58
N ALA A 159 3.77 -24.81 -6.61
CA ALA A 159 2.83 -25.85 -6.18
C ALA A 159 1.87 -25.37 -5.08
N SER A 160 0.55 -25.59 -5.25
CA SER A 160 -0.46 -25.17 -4.27
C SER A 160 -1.07 -26.35 -3.51
N THR A 161 -1.35 -26.16 -2.22
CA THR A 161 -2.28 -27.04 -1.48
C THR A 161 -3.70 -26.90 -2.01
N SER A 162 -4.14 -25.67 -2.29
CA SER A 162 -5.47 -25.34 -2.79
C SER A 162 -5.47 -25.00 -4.28
N LYS A 163 -6.24 -25.74 -5.10
CA LYS A 163 -6.49 -25.36 -6.50
C LYS A 163 -7.50 -24.19 -6.63
N ASN A 164 -8.53 -24.16 -5.77
CA ASN A 164 -9.71 -23.28 -5.90
C ASN A 164 -10.02 -22.48 -4.60
N SER A 165 -9.04 -21.88 -3.92
CA SER A 165 -9.25 -21.22 -2.62
C SER A 165 -9.87 -19.82 -2.69
N ILE A 166 -10.76 -19.52 -1.74
CA ILE A 166 -11.25 -18.15 -1.41
C ILE A 166 -10.13 -17.31 -0.75
N ALA A 167 -9.15 -17.98 -0.15
CA ALA A 167 -7.96 -17.35 0.41
C ALA A 167 -7.18 -16.59 -0.66
N VAL A 168 -6.77 -15.36 -0.34
CA VAL A 168 -5.81 -14.60 -1.15
C VAL A 168 -4.50 -15.37 -1.15
N GLY A 169 -3.99 -15.80 -2.31
CA GLY A 169 -2.87 -16.73 -2.37
C GLY A 169 -2.25 -16.90 -3.77
N GLU A 170 -0.96 -17.16 -3.80
CA GLU A 170 -0.26 -17.79 -4.93
C GLU A 170 0.00 -19.26 -4.56
N LYS A 171 0.24 -20.07 -5.58
CA LYS A 171 0.47 -21.51 -5.47
C LYS A 171 1.80 -21.80 -4.74
N GLY A 172 1.79 -21.80 -3.41
CA GLY A 172 2.91 -22.16 -2.53
C GLY A 172 4.15 -21.26 -2.52
N LYS A 173 4.39 -20.44 -3.55
CA LYS A 173 5.60 -19.61 -3.70
C LYS A 173 6.01 -18.85 -2.43
N GLY A 174 5.05 -18.17 -1.80
CA GLY A 174 5.26 -17.42 -0.56
C GLY A 174 5.79 -18.26 0.62
N PHE A 175 5.43 -19.55 0.71
CA PHE A 175 5.96 -20.48 1.71
C PHE A 175 7.45 -20.75 1.50
N ILE A 176 7.88 -20.97 0.25
CA ILE A 176 9.29 -21.25 -0.07
C ILE A 176 10.14 -20.00 0.18
N LEU A 177 9.67 -18.83 -0.29
CA LEU A 177 10.37 -17.57 -0.06
C LEU A 177 10.48 -17.23 1.45
N ALA A 178 9.40 -17.40 2.22
CA ALA A 178 9.42 -17.24 3.67
C ALA A 178 10.38 -18.21 4.37
N THR A 179 10.40 -19.48 3.94
CA THR A 179 11.31 -20.50 4.49
C THR A 179 12.77 -20.19 4.18
N GLN A 180 13.08 -19.74 2.97
CA GLN A 180 14.44 -19.37 2.60
C GLN A 180 14.90 -18.09 3.32
N TYR A 181 14.08 -17.05 3.34
CA TYR A 181 14.40 -15.81 4.04
C TYR A 181 14.69 -16.02 5.53
N LEU A 182 13.86 -16.81 6.23
CA LEU A 182 14.09 -17.13 7.64
C LEU A 182 15.35 -17.99 7.85
N HIS A 183 15.71 -18.84 6.89
CA HIS A 183 16.97 -19.61 6.95
C HIS A 183 18.20 -18.71 6.76
N GLU A 184 18.12 -17.73 5.86
CA GLU A 184 19.15 -16.69 5.70
C GLU A 184 19.29 -15.86 6.99
N CYS A 185 18.20 -15.39 7.58
CA CYS A 185 18.22 -14.69 8.87
C CYS A 185 18.80 -15.52 10.03
N ILE A 186 18.53 -16.84 10.06
CA ILE A 186 19.08 -17.75 11.08
C ILE A 186 20.59 -17.89 10.93
N GLU A 187 21.10 -18.12 9.70
CA GLU A 187 22.54 -18.26 9.49
C GLU A 187 23.26 -16.92 9.67
N ASP A 188 22.71 -15.80 9.20
CA ASP A 188 23.28 -14.45 9.41
C ASP A 188 23.38 -14.09 10.90
N HIS A 189 22.31 -14.30 11.68
CA HIS A 189 22.33 -14.07 13.12
C HIS A 189 23.31 -15.04 13.82
N ARG A 190 23.35 -16.30 13.41
CA ARG A 190 24.29 -17.31 13.92
C ARG A 190 25.74 -17.01 13.55
N GLU A 191 26.01 -16.34 12.43
CA GLU A 191 27.32 -15.80 12.07
C GLU A 191 27.70 -14.61 12.98
N SER A 192 26.73 -13.79 13.41
CA SER A 192 26.97 -12.67 14.35
C SER A 192 27.25 -13.08 15.80
N LEU A 193 26.74 -14.22 16.27
CA LEU A 193 26.98 -14.73 17.62
C LEU A 193 28.44 -15.16 17.78
N THR A 194 29.17 -14.53 18.70
CA THR A 194 30.64 -14.67 18.85
C THR A 194 31.09 -16.02 19.39
N THR A 195 30.29 -16.66 20.24
CA THR A 195 30.65 -17.92 20.92
C THR A 195 30.32 -19.14 20.06
N ILE A 196 31.30 -20.02 19.80
CA ILE A 196 31.12 -21.21 18.95
C ILE A 196 30.65 -22.45 19.73
N GLU A 197 31.03 -22.58 21.01
CA GLU A 197 30.80 -23.81 21.76
C GLU A 197 29.35 -23.98 22.24
N LYS A 198 28.76 -25.16 21.95
CA LYS A 198 27.48 -25.64 22.51
C LYS A 198 26.25 -24.75 22.25
N ARG A 199 26.21 -24.09 21.08
CA ARG A 199 25.05 -23.32 20.60
C ARG A 199 23.73 -24.07 20.73
N THR A 200 22.67 -23.33 21.08
CA THR A 200 21.28 -23.80 21.02
C THR A 200 20.91 -24.26 19.59
N ALA A 201 20.00 -25.23 19.47
CA ALA A 201 19.67 -25.83 18.18
C ALA A 201 19.00 -24.81 17.24
N SER A 202 19.62 -24.56 16.09
CA SER A 202 19.19 -23.59 15.07
C SER A 202 18.94 -24.24 13.71
N GLY A 203 18.14 -23.58 12.87
CA GLY A 203 17.75 -24.03 11.53
C GLY A 203 16.24 -24.18 11.37
N ILE A 204 15.78 -24.66 10.21
CA ILE A 204 14.36 -24.85 9.91
C ILE A 204 14.07 -26.31 9.54
N SER A 205 12.97 -26.83 10.06
CA SER A 205 12.35 -28.06 9.60
C SER A 205 10.84 -27.92 9.54
N PHE A 206 10.24 -28.53 8.53
CA PHE A 206 8.79 -28.66 8.40
C PHE A 206 8.41 -30.14 8.32
N ARG A 207 7.27 -30.49 8.88
CA ARG A 207 6.69 -31.82 8.91
C ARG A 207 5.37 -31.80 8.15
N VAL A 208 5.16 -32.77 7.28
CA VAL A 208 3.95 -32.94 6.47
C VAL A 208 3.46 -34.38 6.70
N GLY A 209 2.58 -34.54 7.69
CA GLY A 209 2.20 -35.83 8.23
C GLY A 209 3.38 -36.57 8.87
N ASN A 210 3.74 -37.72 8.30
CA ASN A 210 4.92 -38.50 8.70
C ASN A 210 6.22 -38.07 7.99
N HIS A 211 6.15 -37.21 6.98
CA HIS A 211 7.31 -36.76 6.22
C HIS A 211 8.02 -35.61 6.94
N VAL A 212 9.36 -35.66 7.00
CA VAL A 212 10.18 -34.65 7.67
C VAL A 212 11.11 -33.97 6.68
N GLY A 213 10.93 -32.66 6.51
CA GLY A 213 11.80 -31.79 5.72
C GLY A 213 12.83 -31.07 6.58
N THR A 214 14.07 -31.00 6.09
CA THR A 214 15.12 -30.10 6.59
C THR A 214 15.71 -29.32 5.44
N VAL A 215 15.92 -28.02 5.62
CA VAL A 215 16.65 -27.17 4.67
C VAL A 215 18.12 -27.02 5.07
N GLY A 216 18.96 -26.66 4.11
CA GLY A 216 20.35 -26.26 4.32
C GLY A 216 21.07 -26.01 3.00
N TRP A 217 22.16 -25.24 3.02
CA TRP A 217 22.88 -24.86 1.81
C TRP A 217 23.42 -26.08 1.04
N LYS A 218 23.22 -26.07 -0.29
CA LYS A 218 23.73 -27.08 -1.23
C LYS A 218 25.26 -27.13 -1.14
N LYS A 219 25.81 -28.25 -0.64
CA LYS A 219 27.25 -28.48 -0.53
C LYS A 219 27.86 -28.82 -1.90
N THR A 220 28.06 -27.80 -2.72
CA THR A 220 28.69 -27.91 -4.03
C THR A 220 30.14 -28.36 -3.90
N ARG A 221 30.56 -29.34 -4.71
CA ARG A 221 31.95 -29.87 -4.73
C ARG A 221 32.82 -29.24 -5.82
N ALA A 222 32.18 -28.72 -6.86
CA ALA A 222 32.77 -27.76 -7.78
C ALA A 222 32.24 -26.38 -7.38
N ILE A 223 33.06 -25.34 -7.52
CA ILE A 223 32.58 -23.97 -7.55
C ILE A 223 32.08 -23.77 -8.98
N TYR A 224 30.78 -23.54 -9.15
CA TYR A 224 30.27 -22.98 -10.39
C TYR A 224 30.58 -21.48 -10.39
N VAL A 225 30.88 -20.96 -11.55
CA VAL A 225 31.35 -19.59 -11.76
C VAL A 225 30.43 -18.98 -12.80
N ASP A 226 29.98 -17.76 -12.56
CA ASP A 226 29.12 -17.03 -13.49
C ASP A 226 29.90 -16.45 -14.69
N ASP A 227 29.18 -15.78 -15.60
CA ASP A 227 29.77 -15.19 -16.81
C ASP A 227 30.78 -14.06 -16.52
N ASP A 228 30.73 -13.44 -15.34
CA ASP A 228 31.65 -12.38 -14.90
C ASP A 228 32.92 -12.94 -14.20
N GLY A 229 32.91 -14.21 -13.79
CA GLY A 229 34.04 -14.89 -13.15
C GLY A 229 33.91 -15.06 -11.63
N GLU A 230 32.76 -14.75 -11.04
CA GLU A 230 32.50 -14.85 -9.61
C GLU A 230 31.78 -16.17 -9.24
N PRO A 231 31.92 -16.68 -8.01
CA PRO A 231 31.36 -17.97 -7.62
C PRO A 231 29.83 -17.88 -7.41
N GLU A 232 29.07 -18.76 -8.09
CA GLU A 232 27.60 -18.81 -7.97
C GLU A 232 27.16 -18.89 -6.48
N PRO A 233 26.29 -17.99 -6.00
CA PRO A 233 25.81 -18.02 -4.62
C PRO A 233 25.06 -19.34 -4.34
N PRO A 234 25.26 -19.96 -3.16
CA PRO A 234 24.77 -21.30 -2.89
C PRO A 234 23.24 -21.35 -2.89
N GLN A 235 22.68 -22.33 -3.59
CA GLN A 235 21.24 -22.63 -3.57
C GLN A 235 20.84 -23.26 -2.23
N LEU A 236 19.69 -22.86 -1.69
CA LEU A 236 19.11 -23.55 -0.53
C LEU A 236 18.51 -24.89 -0.98
N ARG A 237 18.71 -25.96 -0.20
CA ARG A 237 18.22 -27.31 -0.54
C ARG A 237 17.27 -27.84 0.53
N ALA A 238 16.03 -28.11 0.16
CA ALA A 238 15.13 -28.92 0.96
C ALA A 238 15.45 -30.41 0.78
N THR A 239 15.48 -31.17 1.88
CA THR A 239 15.74 -32.62 1.89
C THR A 239 14.66 -33.35 2.67
N LEU A 240 14.05 -34.38 2.07
CA LEU A 240 13.02 -35.22 2.69
C LEU A 240 13.63 -36.43 3.43
N ASP A 241 13.27 -36.60 4.69
CA ASP A 241 13.28 -37.89 5.38
C ASP A 241 11.85 -38.44 5.44
N ASP A 242 11.54 -39.44 4.60
CA ASP A 242 10.31 -40.21 4.79
C ASP A 242 10.47 -41.12 6.03
N LEU A 243 9.53 -40.96 6.95
CA LEU A 243 9.42 -41.70 8.19
C LEU A 243 8.01 -42.27 8.37
N THR A 244 7.30 -42.52 7.27
CA THR A 244 6.01 -43.20 7.24
C THR A 244 6.10 -44.57 7.95
N PRO A 245 5.19 -44.87 8.90
CA PRO A 245 5.20 -46.15 9.60
C PRO A 245 4.64 -47.24 8.69
N TYR A 246 5.45 -48.25 8.41
CA TYR A 246 5.10 -49.39 7.56
C TYR A 246 5.25 -50.71 8.32
N THR A 247 4.36 -51.68 8.06
CA THR A 247 4.65 -53.09 8.41
C THR A 247 5.78 -53.63 7.53
N ALA A 248 6.43 -54.72 7.94
CA ALA A 248 7.48 -55.37 7.14
C ALA A 248 6.99 -55.73 5.72
N THR A 249 5.76 -56.23 5.59
CA THR A 249 5.12 -56.58 4.31
C THR A 249 4.91 -55.35 3.42
N GLN A 250 4.35 -54.26 3.97
CA GLN A 250 4.14 -53.01 3.24
C GLN A 250 5.46 -52.39 2.78
N PHE A 251 6.48 -52.42 3.64
CA PHE A 251 7.80 -51.86 3.33
C PHE A 251 8.48 -52.65 2.20
N ALA A 252 8.39 -53.99 2.21
CA ALA A 252 8.91 -54.83 1.14
C ALA A 252 8.20 -54.55 -0.21
N GLN A 253 6.85 -54.56 -0.21
CA GLN A 253 6.04 -54.28 -1.41
C GLN A 253 6.35 -52.89 -2.02
N ASN A 254 6.53 -51.87 -1.18
CA ASN A 254 6.92 -50.53 -1.65
C ASN A 254 8.39 -50.45 -2.06
N THR A 255 9.28 -51.30 -1.53
CA THR A 255 10.70 -51.33 -1.93
C THR A 255 10.88 -51.94 -3.31
N ASP A 256 10.18 -53.03 -3.64
CA ASP A 256 10.24 -53.65 -4.97
C ASP A 256 9.67 -52.73 -6.06
N ARG A 257 8.53 -52.07 -5.79
CA ARG A 257 7.97 -51.03 -6.69
C ARG A 257 8.94 -49.87 -6.93
N ASN A 258 9.80 -49.56 -5.96
CA ASN A 258 10.86 -48.55 -6.05
C ASN A 258 12.25 -49.15 -6.32
N GLY A 259 12.30 -50.33 -6.95
CA GLY A 259 13.52 -50.87 -7.55
C GLY A 259 14.06 -49.95 -8.65
N PRO A 260 15.15 -50.34 -9.35
CA PRO A 260 15.71 -49.56 -10.46
C PRO A 260 14.83 -49.68 -11.72
N VAL A 261 13.60 -49.16 -11.64
CA VAL A 261 12.82 -48.75 -12.80
C VAL A 261 13.76 -47.94 -13.69
N LYS A 262 13.95 -48.38 -14.95
CA LYS A 262 14.68 -47.60 -15.94
C LYS A 262 14.06 -46.22 -15.93
N ARG A 263 14.83 -45.20 -15.53
CA ARG A 263 14.36 -43.82 -15.58
C ARG A 263 14.03 -43.50 -17.04
N MET A 264 12.75 -43.56 -17.38
CA MET A 264 12.22 -42.73 -18.44
C MET A 264 12.70 -41.32 -18.09
N ARG A 265 13.42 -40.70 -19.02
CA ARG A 265 13.70 -39.28 -18.89
C ARG A 265 12.35 -38.57 -18.81
N PRO A 266 12.25 -37.41 -18.13
CA PRO A 266 11.26 -36.43 -18.55
C PRO A 266 11.43 -36.28 -20.07
N SER A 267 10.39 -36.59 -20.84
CA SER A 267 10.31 -36.16 -22.22
C SER A 267 10.10 -34.65 -22.17
N ASP A 268 11.04 -33.89 -22.71
CA ASP A 268 10.97 -32.43 -22.81
C ASP A 268 9.99 -32.04 -23.93
N GLU A 269 8.76 -32.55 -23.84
CA GLU A 269 7.67 -32.36 -24.80
C GLU A 269 6.57 -31.53 -24.12
N ASP A 270 6.56 -30.23 -24.43
CA ASP A 270 5.47 -29.31 -24.12
C ASP A 270 4.22 -29.66 -24.97
N SER A 271 3.57 -30.78 -24.67
CA SER A 271 2.30 -31.18 -25.28
C SER A 271 1.11 -30.54 -24.55
N ASP A 272 0.29 -29.80 -25.29
CA ASP A 272 -0.89 -29.11 -24.76
C ASP A 272 -1.89 -30.12 -24.16
N PHE A 273 -2.04 -30.08 -22.83
CA PHE A 273 -2.72 -31.10 -22.04
C PHE A 273 -4.24 -30.84 -21.91
N ASP A 274 -4.95 -30.88 -23.05
CA ASP A 274 -6.42 -30.82 -23.14
C ASP A 274 -6.97 -32.15 -23.70
N SER A 275 -6.76 -33.26 -22.99
CA SER A 275 -7.33 -34.59 -23.31
C SER A 275 -8.07 -35.19 -22.11
N ASP A 276 -9.38 -34.95 -22.02
CA ASP A 276 -10.30 -35.52 -21.03
C ASP A 276 -10.64 -37.01 -21.32
N ASP A 277 -9.65 -37.82 -21.71
CA ASP A 277 -9.80 -39.26 -21.95
C ASP A 277 -9.43 -40.05 -20.68
N ASP A 278 -10.39 -40.13 -19.75
CA ASP A 278 -10.33 -40.97 -18.53
C ASP A 278 -10.43 -42.49 -18.87
N GLU A 279 -9.51 -43.02 -19.69
CA GLU A 279 -9.30 -44.47 -19.76
C GLU A 279 -8.61 -44.94 -18.46
N GLU A 280 -9.43 -45.32 -17.47
CA GLU A 280 -8.99 -46.05 -16.26
C GLU A 280 -8.42 -47.43 -16.66
N ASP A 281 -7.18 -47.44 -17.13
CA ASP A 281 -6.42 -48.64 -17.48
C ASP A 281 -6.16 -49.45 -16.20
N GLU A 282 -7.11 -50.34 -15.84
CA GLU A 282 -7.16 -51.15 -14.62
C GLU A 282 -6.03 -52.20 -14.60
N TYR A 283 -4.78 -51.72 -14.56
CA TYR A 283 -3.59 -52.51 -14.29
C TYR A 283 -3.70 -53.15 -12.90
N ARG A 284 -4.35 -54.31 -12.87
CA ARG A 284 -4.39 -55.24 -11.75
C ARG A 284 -2.97 -55.62 -11.39
N ALA A 285 -2.37 -54.84 -10.51
CA ALA A 285 -1.07 -55.12 -9.96
C ALA A 285 -1.14 -56.45 -9.19
N GLU A 286 -0.68 -57.52 -9.84
CA GLU A 286 -0.58 -58.83 -9.23
C GLU A 286 0.10 -58.72 -7.87
N ALA A 287 -0.45 -59.40 -6.87
CA ALA A 287 -0.04 -59.23 -5.48
C ALA A 287 1.40 -59.76 -5.30
N VAL A 288 2.38 -58.84 -5.36
CA VAL A 288 3.81 -59.15 -5.28
C VAL A 288 4.08 -60.02 -4.06
N VAL A 289 4.48 -61.27 -4.33
CA VAL A 289 4.65 -62.32 -3.31
C VAL A 289 5.96 -62.06 -2.57
N VAL A 290 5.86 -61.35 -1.45
CA VAL A 290 7.01 -61.01 -0.61
C VAL A 290 7.63 -62.29 -0.01
N THR A 291 8.91 -62.50 -0.25
CA THR A 291 9.64 -63.66 0.31
C THR A 291 9.96 -63.47 1.80
N PRO A 292 10.17 -64.57 2.56
CA PRO A 292 10.61 -64.47 3.96
C PRO A 292 11.93 -63.69 4.14
N GLU A 293 12.83 -63.75 3.15
CA GLU A 293 14.08 -63.00 3.15
C GLU A 293 13.85 -61.50 2.97
N GLN A 294 12.92 -61.11 2.07
CA GLN A 294 12.50 -59.71 1.92
C GLN A 294 11.83 -59.18 3.19
N LEU A 295 11.00 -59.98 3.87
CA LEU A 295 10.42 -59.60 5.16
C LEU A 295 11.50 -59.38 6.23
N GLN A 296 12.47 -60.29 6.38
CA GLN A 296 13.56 -60.15 7.35
C GLN A 296 14.46 -58.94 7.02
N ALA A 297 14.70 -58.66 5.73
CA ALA A 297 15.41 -57.47 5.28
C ALA A 297 14.61 -56.18 5.58
N ALA A 298 13.29 -56.20 5.39
CA ALA A 298 12.39 -55.09 5.69
C ALA A 298 12.36 -54.78 7.20
N GLU A 299 12.18 -55.78 8.08
CA GLU A 299 12.28 -55.58 9.53
C GLU A 299 13.61 -54.93 9.95
N LYS A 300 14.72 -55.39 9.36
CA LYS A 300 16.07 -54.88 9.63
C LYS A 300 16.23 -53.43 9.16
N ALA A 301 15.57 -53.04 8.07
CA ALA A 301 15.53 -51.67 7.56
C ALA A 301 14.56 -50.75 8.36
N LEU A 302 13.48 -51.31 8.91
CA LEU A 302 12.48 -50.58 9.70
C LEU A 302 12.97 -50.21 11.10
N ARG A 303 13.82 -51.01 11.76
CA ARG A 303 14.36 -50.67 13.10
C ARG A 303 15.04 -49.28 13.13
N PRO A 304 15.93 -48.90 12.18
CA PRO A 304 16.43 -47.52 12.03
C PRO A 304 15.38 -46.46 11.71
N LEU A 305 14.27 -46.79 11.03
CA LEU A 305 13.17 -45.87 10.76
C LEU A 305 12.40 -45.57 12.06
N TYR A 306 11.97 -46.60 12.79
CA TYR A 306 11.26 -46.43 14.06
C TYR A 306 12.11 -45.78 15.15
N LYS A 307 13.42 -46.11 15.23
CA LYS A 307 14.36 -45.41 16.13
C LYS A 307 14.48 -43.92 15.80
N ARG A 308 14.31 -43.51 14.52
CA ARG A 308 14.24 -42.10 14.13
C ARG A 308 12.87 -41.48 14.44
N ARG A 309 11.74 -42.16 14.19
CA ARG A 309 10.40 -41.70 14.59
C ARG A 309 10.32 -41.37 16.08
N ALA A 310 10.80 -42.29 16.93
CA ALA A 310 10.86 -42.09 18.38
C ALA A 310 11.82 -40.94 18.79
N LYS A 311 13.02 -40.87 18.19
CA LYS A 311 13.99 -39.77 18.45
C LYS A 311 13.44 -38.39 18.08
N LEU A 312 12.66 -38.31 17.00
CA LEU A 312 12.02 -37.08 16.54
C LEU A 312 10.62 -36.85 17.15
N HIS A 313 10.22 -37.68 18.11
CA HIS A 313 8.90 -37.64 18.76
C HIS A 313 7.70 -37.61 17.78
N LEU A 314 7.82 -38.25 16.63
CA LEU A 314 6.69 -38.57 15.74
C LEU A 314 5.80 -39.67 16.37
N SER A 315 6.37 -40.46 17.28
CA SER A 315 5.71 -41.54 18.01
C SER A 315 6.34 -41.78 19.38
N ARG A 316 5.71 -42.65 20.20
CA ARG A 316 6.23 -43.18 21.46
C ARG A 316 6.14 -44.70 21.45
N THR A 317 7.08 -45.41 22.08
CA THR A 317 6.99 -46.85 22.31
C THR A 317 5.73 -47.19 23.11
N LYS A 318 4.97 -48.24 22.74
CA LYS A 318 3.88 -48.74 23.59
C LYS A 318 4.45 -49.35 24.89
N PRO A 319 3.77 -49.19 26.04
CA PRO A 319 4.18 -49.85 27.29
C PRO A 319 4.40 -51.37 27.09
N GLY A 320 5.48 -51.90 27.66
CA GLY A 320 5.84 -53.32 27.55
C GLY A 320 6.65 -53.70 26.30
N LYS A 321 6.69 -52.88 25.25
CA LYS A 321 7.58 -53.10 24.09
C LYS A 321 8.99 -52.53 24.37
N LYS A 322 10.04 -53.31 24.04
CA LYS A 322 11.45 -52.87 24.16
C LYS A 322 11.96 -52.24 22.86
N ASP A 323 11.67 -52.91 21.74
CA ASP A 323 11.94 -52.43 20.38
C ASP A 323 10.62 -52.10 19.67
N ILE A 324 10.69 -51.18 18.70
CA ILE A 324 9.59 -50.83 17.78
C ILE A 324 9.95 -51.38 16.40
N THR A 325 9.08 -52.22 15.84
CA THR A 325 9.29 -52.95 14.57
C THR A 325 8.10 -52.86 13.61
N SER A 326 6.89 -52.71 14.13
CA SER A 326 5.62 -52.50 13.40
C SER A 326 4.97 -51.18 13.84
N PRO A 327 4.03 -50.58 13.08
CA PRO A 327 3.19 -49.49 13.59
C PRO A 327 2.45 -49.90 14.88
N ASP A 328 2.15 -51.19 15.04
CA ASP A 328 1.51 -51.78 16.22
C ASP A 328 2.37 -51.74 17.49
N ASP A 329 3.67 -51.45 17.39
CA ASP A 329 4.56 -51.30 18.55
C ASP A 329 4.63 -49.86 19.09
N GLU A 330 4.06 -48.89 18.36
CA GLU A 330 4.13 -47.46 18.70
C GLU A 330 2.75 -46.78 18.87
N ILE A 331 2.74 -45.70 19.64
CA ILE A 331 1.64 -44.75 19.73
C ILE A 331 2.04 -43.55 18.86
N PRO A 332 1.31 -43.24 17.77
CA PRO A 332 1.59 -42.04 16.98
C PRO A 332 1.37 -40.79 17.84
N VAL A 333 2.34 -39.86 17.77
CA VAL A 333 2.24 -38.51 18.35
C VAL A 333 1.83 -37.51 17.28
N ALA A 334 2.25 -37.76 16.04
CA ALA A 334 1.87 -37.03 14.85
C ALA A 334 0.97 -37.91 13.94
N THR A 335 -0.05 -37.32 13.33
CA THR A 335 -0.91 -38.00 12.33
C THR A 335 -0.40 -37.77 10.90
N ARG A 336 -1.12 -38.30 9.89
CA ARG A 336 -0.79 -38.10 8.46
C ARG A 336 -1.16 -36.69 7.96
N ASP A 337 -2.12 -36.05 8.62
CA ASP A 337 -2.86 -34.90 8.09
C ASP A 337 -2.44 -33.58 8.75
N GLU A 338 -1.62 -33.66 9.79
CA GLU A 338 -1.00 -32.50 10.43
C GLU A 338 0.18 -31.94 9.63
N VAL A 339 0.29 -30.62 9.61
CA VAL A 339 1.48 -29.87 9.17
C VAL A 339 2.08 -29.12 10.36
N CYS A 340 3.40 -29.15 10.50
CA CYS A 340 4.11 -28.39 11.52
C CYS A 340 5.43 -27.81 10.98
N ILE A 341 5.59 -26.49 11.02
CA ILE A 341 6.82 -25.78 10.66
C ILE A 341 7.50 -25.29 11.95
N THR A 342 8.81 -25.43 12.06
CA THR A 342 9.59 -24.91 13.17
C THR A 342 10.92 -24.33 12.66
N ALA A 343 11.15 -23.05 12.96
CA ALA A 343 12.36 -22.29 12.67
C ALA A 343 12.99 -21.82 14.00
N LEU A 344 14.28 -22.09 14.24
CA LEU A 344 14.97 -21.76 15.50
C LEU A 344 16.29 -21.04 15.23
N GLY A 345 16.67 -20.12 16.13
CA GLY A 345 17.91 -19.34 16.01
C GLY A 345 17.72 -18.04 15.22
N LEU A 346 16.50 -17.50 15.18
CA LEU A 346 16.21 -16.16 14.66
C LEU A 346 16.70 -15.10 15.67
N PRO A 347 16.98 -13.86 15.23
CA PRO A 347 17.26 -12.76 16.15
C PRO A 347 16.06 -12.50 17.09
N PRO A 348 16.29 -12.01 18.31
CA PRO A 348 15.21 -11.71 19.25
C PRO A 348 14.37 -10.53 18.75
N MET A 349 13.05 -10.71 18.74
CA MET A 349 12.07 -9.70 18.30
C MET A 349 10.83 -9.75 19.21
N SER A 350 10.14 -8.63 19.37
CA SER A 350 8.87 -8.60 20.11
C SER A 350 7.73 -9.26 19.31
N PRO A 351 6.66 -9.76 19.96
CA PRO A 351 5.48 -10.27 19.26
C PRO A 351 4.87 -9.24 18.29
N HIS A 352 4.89 -7.96 18.69
CA HIS A 352 4.43 -6.81 17.91
C HIS A 352 5.18 -6.65 16.58
N GLU A 353 6.47 -6.97 16.55
CA GLU A 353 7.27 -6.95 15.32
C GLU A 353 7.03 -8.22 14.50
N VAL A 354 7.07 -9.40 15.12
CA VAL A 354 6.89 -10.71 14.45
C VAL A 354 5.54 -10.83 13.75
N PHE A 355 4.46 -10.34 14.33
CA PHE A 355 3.13 -10.35 13.68
C PHE A 355 2.77 -9.01 13.04
N SER A 356 3.72 -8.09 12.89
CA SER A 356 3.43 -6.75 12.34
C SER A 356 2.88 -6.78 10.90
N ALA A 357 3.09 -7.86 10.13
CA ALA A 357 2.51 -8.00 8.80
C ALA A 357 1.08 -8.58 8.78
N VAL A 358 0.47 -8.92 9.93
CA VAL A 358 -0.93 -9.40 10.03
C VAL A 358 -1.74 -8.57 11.03
N TYR A 359 -2.56 -7.64 10.53
CA TYR A 359 -3.34 -6.69 11.34
C TYR A 359 -4.28 -7.39 12.33
N GLY A 360 -4.96 -8.46 11.89
CA GLY A 360 -5.90 -9.22 12.71
C GLY A 360 -5.26 -10.11 13.79
N ILE A 361 -3.93 -10.08 13.94
CA ILE A 361 -3.21 -10.79 15.00
C ILE A 361 -2.76 -9.83 16.12
N ILE A 362 -2.26 -8.64 15.78
CA ILE A 362 -1.95 -7.59 16.76
C ILE A 362 -2.58 -6.28 16.29
N LEU A 363 -3.74 -5.98 16.90
CA LEU A 363 -4.49 -4.75 16.63
C LEU A 363 -3.69 -3.52 17.09
N PRO A 364 -3.49 -2.50 16.23
CA PRO A 364 -2.84 -1.27 16.65
C PRO A 364 -3.59 -0.57 17.79
N PRO A 365 -2.89 0.04 18.77
CA PRO A 365 -3.51 0.60 19.98
C PRO A 365 -4.41 1.82 19.71
N LYS A 366 -4.34 2.40 18.51
CA LYS A 366 -5.29 3.43 18.03
C LYS A 366 -5.79 3.03 16.65
N HIS A 367 -6.93 2.33 16.64
CA HIS A 367 -7.65 1.91 15.45
C HIS A 367 -9.15 2.25 15.56
N TRP A 368 -9.79 2.34 14.40
CA TRP A 368 -11.19 2.71 14.24
C TRP A 368 -11.80 1.89 13.10
N LYS A 369 -12.62 0.89 13.44
CA LYS A 369 -13.49 0.24 12.45
C LYS A 369 -14.62 1.21 12.10
N VAL A 370 -14.77 1.52 10.83
CA VAL A 370 -15.83 2.43 10.33
C VAL A 370 -17.04 1.62 9.88
N ASN A 371 -16.79 0.59 9.06
CA ASN A 371 -17.77 -0.36 8.56
C ASN A 371 -17.09 -1.72 8.35
N ASP A 372 -17.81 -2.70 7.80
CA ASP A 372 -17.26 -4.06 7.62
C ASP A 372 -16.14 -4.18 6.57
N GLU A 373 -15.98 -3.19 5.69
CA GLU A 373 -14.90 -3.17 4.70
C GLU A 373 -13.69 -2.34 5.13
N PHE A 374 -13.84 -1.31 5.98
CA PHE A 374 -12.76 -0.37 6.32
C PHE A 374 -12.49 -0.24 7.84
N SER A 375 -11.22 -0.46 8.20
CA SER A 375 -10.64 -0.02 9.47
C SER A 375 -9.46 0.92 9.23
N PHE A 376 -9.44 2.06 9.92
CA PHE A 376 -8.32 3.02 9.93
C PHE A 376 -7.51 2.87 11.22
N PHE A 377 -6.22 3.16 11.18
CA PHE A 377 -5.36 3.10 12.38
C PHE A 377 -4.11 3.99 12.25
N LEU A 378 -3.44 4.19 13.38
CA LEU A 378 -2.09 4.78 13.44
C LEU A 378 -1.05 3.69 13.70
N VAL A 379 0.06 3.74 12.97
CA VAL A 379 1.24 2.91 13.26
C VAL A 379 1.89 3.39 14.57
N PRO A 380 2.34 2.49 15.47
CA PRO A 380 3.07 2.90 16.68
C PRO A 380 4.31 3.74 16.39
N LYS A 381 4.56 4.75 17.24
CA LYS A 381 5.79 5.57 17.20
C LYS A 381 7.00 4.63 17.30
N GLY A 382 8.03 4.86 16.48
CA GLY A 382 9.24 4.03 16.42
C GLY A 382 9.28 3.05 15.24
N SER A 383 8.13 2.72 14.62
CA SER A 383 8.12 1.94 13.38
C SER A 383 8.84 2.66 12.23
N ALA A 384 9.68 1.94 11.49
CA ALA A 384 10.45 2.48 10.36
C ALA A 384 9.57 2.99 9.20
N LYS A 385 8.41 2.37 8.97
CA LYS A 385 7.38 2.86 8.02
C LYS A 385 6.32 3.67 8.76
N LYS A 386 6.05 4.90 8.27
CA LYS A 386 5.07 5.83 8.86
C LYS A 386 3.62 5.38 8.70
N THR A 387 3.34 4.70 7.58
CA THR A 387 2.01 4.22 7.20
C THR A 387 2.10 2.79 6.67
N ARG A 388 0.96 2.10 6.68
CA ARG A 388 0.81 0.71 6.21
C ARG A 388 -0.54 0.55 5.50
N PHE A 389 -0.59 -0.34 4.51
CA PHE A 389 -1.83 -0.79 3.88
C PHE A 389 -1.98 -2.30 4.05
N TYR A 390 -3.12 -2.73 4.58
CA TYR A 390 -3.48 -4.14 4.70
C TYR A 390 -4.70 -4.44 3.82
N HIS A 391 -4.67 -5.58 3.14
CA HIS A 391 -5.83 -6.14 2.43
C HIS A 391 -6.22 -7.45 3.12
N ARG A 392 -7.45 -7.52 3.64
CA ARG A 392 -7.96 -8.66 4.44
C ARG A 392 -6.97 -9.10 5.52
N ASP A 393 -6.57 -8.13 6.34
CA ASP A 393 -5.60 -8.29 7.43
C ASP A 393 -4.15 -8.58 7.01
N GLN A 394 -3.85 -8.75 5.71
CA GLN A 394 -2.50 -9.03 5.21
C GLN A 394 -1.78 -7.76 4.75
N LEU A 395 -0.56 -7.51 5.24
CA LEU A 395 0.25 -6.36 4.83
C LEU A 395 0.63 -6.46 3.34
N ILE A 396 0.48 -5.34 2.63
CA ILE A 396 0.86 -5.15 1.22
C ILE A 396 2.03 -4.14 1.17
N PRO A 397 3.30 -4.59 1.07
CA PRO A 397 4.49 -3.74 1.22
C PRO A 397 4.58 -2.53 0.29
N PHE A 398 4.04 -2.65 -0.94
CA PHE A 398 3.83 -1.61 -1.95
C PHE A 398 2.34 -1.41 -2.23
N GLY A 399 1.54 -1.28 -1.18
CA GLY A 399 0.16 -0.78 -1.30
C GLY A 399 0.13 0.68 -1.75
N PHE A 400 -0.77 1.46 -1.17
CA PHE A 400 -0.87 2.89 -1.48
C PHE A 400 0.35 3.66 -0.93
N THR A 401 1.36 3.87 -1.79
CA THR A 401 2.62 4.58 -1.50
C THR A 401 2.44 6.05 -1.11
N SER A 402 1.23 6.57 -1.23
CA SER A 402 0.83 7.95 -0.95
C SER A 402 0.07 8.14 0.38
N LEU A 403 -0.07 7.11 1.23
CA LEU A 403 -0.64 7.27 2.58
C LEU A 403 0.29 8.08 3.49
N ASN A 404 -0.20 9.21 4.01
CA ASN A 404 0.61 10.19 4.75
C ASN A 404 0.84 9.83 6.23
N ARG A 405 -0.23 9.70 7.02
CA ARG A 405 -0.22 9.48 8.48
C ARG A 405 -1.18 8.38 8.92
N LEU A 406 -2.40 8.35 8.37
CA LEU A 406 -3.35 7.28 8.61
C LEU A 406 -3.03 6.06 7.76
N SER A 407 -3.29 4.90 8.34
CA SER A 407 -3.10 3.59 7.73
C SER A 407 -4.44 2.87 7.63
N ILE A 408 -4.58 1.98 6.65
CA ILE A 408 -5.87 1.39 6.25
C ILE A 408 -5.76 -0.14 6.23
N ASN A 409 -6.75 -0.82 6.78
CA ASN A 409 -7.04 -2.24 6.52
C ASN A 409 -8.38 -2.33 5.78
N TYR A 410 -8.35 -2.92 4.59
CA TYR A 410 -9.50 -3.06 3.70
C TYR A 410 -9.86 -4.53 3.52
N HIS A 411 -11.06 -4.93 3.91
CA HIS A 411 -11.51 -6.34 3.83
C HIS A 411 -12.23 -6.69 2.52
N GLY A 412 -12.55 -5.70 1.68
CA GLY A 412 -13.31 -5.87 0.44
C GLY A 412 -12.57 -6.61 -0.68
N SER A 413 -13.05 -6.45 -1.91
CA SER A 413 -12.40 -7.00 -3.11
C SER A 413 -11.35 -6.03 -3.66
N LEU A 414 -10.18 -6.55 -4.00
CA LEU A 414 -9.07 -5.82 -4.60
C LEU A 414 -8.27 -6.77 -5.51
N LYS A 415 -7.76 -6.28 -6.63
CA LYS A 415 -6.82 -7.02 -7.49
C LYS A 415 -5.39 -6.67 -7.04
N LEU A 416 -4.62 -7.68 -6.67
CA LEU A 416 -3.20 -7.54 -6.32
C LEU A 416 -2.33 -8.01 -7.49
N ALA A 417 -1.08 -7.58 -7.52
CA ALA A 417 -0.03 -8.23 -8.29
C ALA A 417 0.18 -9.66 -7.74
N SER A 418 0.75 -10.57 -8.54
CA SER A 418 0.80 -12.00 -8.18
C SER A 418 1.61 -12.21 -6.88
N ASP A 419 2.71 -11.49 -6.75
CA ASP A 419 3.57 -11.37 -5.58
C ASP A 419 2.90 -10.86 -4.28
N ARG A 420 1.67 -10.30 -4.37
CA ARG A 420 0.96 -9.54 -3.32
C ARG A 420 1.72 -8.36 -2.73
N LEU A 421 2.81 -7.93 -3.37
CA LEU A 421 3.54 -6.76 -2.92
C LEU A 421 2.81 -5.49 -3.34
N THR A 422 2.17 -5.49 -4.52
CA THR A 422 1.57 -4.31 -5.14
C THR A 422 0.06 -4.44 -5.37
N VAL A 423 -0.68 -3.32 -5.33
CA VAL A 423 -2.10 -3.23 -5.73
C VAL A 423 -2.21 -2.85 -7.21
N LEU A 424 -3.06 -3.54 -7.99
CA LEU A 424 -3.25 -3.24 -9.41
C LEU A 424 -4.32 -2.15 -9.63
N ASN A 425 -3.85 -0.96 -9.98
CA ASN A 425 -4.63 0.27 -10.18
C ASN A 425 -5.39 0.35 -11.52
N ASP A 426 -5.13 -0.58 -12.43
CA ASP A 426 -5.84 -0.78 -13.70
C ASP A 426 -7.27 -1.32 -13.53
N SER A 427 -7.57 -1.88 -12.36
CA SER A 427 -8.73 -2.77 -12.17
C SER A 427 -10.01 -2.05 -11.75
N THR A 428 -11.16 -2.56 -12.20
CA THR A 428 -12.49 -2.10 -11.74
C THR A 428 -12.64 -2.19 -10.21
N LEU A 429 -12.06 -3.22 -9.59
CA LEU A 429 -12.02 -3.41 -8.13
C LEU A 429 -11.24 -2.31 -7.39
N TYR A 430 -10.23 -1.69 -8.02
CA TYR A 430 -9.50 -0.56 -7.46
C TYR A 430 -10.35 0.71 -7.45
N TRP A 431 -11.14 0.94 -8.49
CA TRP A 431 -12.09 2.06 -8.55
C TRP A 431 -13.30 1.83 -7.62
N GLU A 432 -13.76 0.59 -7.45
CA GLU A 432 -14.71 0.20 -6.40
C GLU A 432 -14.14 0.51 -5.01
N TYR A 433 -12.90 0.10 -4.73
CA TYR A 433 -12.20 0.43 -3.48
C TYR A 433 -12.12 1.94 -3.25
N ALA A 434 -11.76 2.74 -4.27
CA ALA A 434 -11.68 4.20 -4.15
C ALA A 434 -13.05 4.82 -3.79
N SER A 435 -14.12 4.42 -4.48
CA SER A 435 -15.49 4.88 -4.21
C SER A 435 -16.03 4.42 -2.84
N LYS A 436 -15.54 3.30 -2.31
CA LYS A 436 -15.84 2.88 -0.92
C LYS A 436 -15.00 3.63 0.11
N LEU A 437 -13.73 3.92 -0.17
CA LEU A 437 -12.86 4.74 0.68
C LEU A 437 -13.42 6.16 0.81
N GLU A 438 -13.88 6.75 -0.29
CA GLU A 438 -14.59 8.04 -0.33
C GLU A 438 -15.76 8.08 0.67
N ARG A 439 -16.58 7.01 0.71
CA ARG A 439 -17.69 6.86 1.68
C ARG A 439 -17.22 6.58 3.10
N ALA A 440 -16.20 5.72 3.29
CA ALA A 440 -15.70 5.35 4.61
C ALA A 440 -14.96 6.52 5.31
N VAL A 441 -14.32 7.41 4.56
CA VAL A 441 -13.67 8.61 5.11
C VAL A 441 -14.73 9.65 5.54
N GLU A 442 -15.78 9.86 4.74
CA GLU A 442 -16.94 10.70 5.11
C GLU A 442 -17.68 10.14 6.35
N GLU A 443 -17.90 8.83 6.39
CA GLU A 443 -18.47 8.12 7.54
C GLU A 443 -17.58 8.24 8.78
N GLY A 444 -16.26 8.19 8.60
CA GLY A 444 -15.27 8.40 9.66
C GLY A 444 -15.26 9.81 10.23
N ILE A 445 -15.45 10.85 9.40
CA ILE A 445 -15.59 12.24 9.86
C ILE A 445 -16.90 12.44 10.64
N THR A 446 -18.01 11.93 10.11
CA THR A 446 -19.35 12.19 10.65
C THR A 446 -19.67 11.37 11.91
N LYS A 447 -19.21 10.11 12.00
CA LYS A 447 -19.59 9.21 13.10
C LYS A 447 -18.55 9.05 14.22
N ASN A 448 -17.29 9.47 14.02
CA ASN A 448 -16.23 9.20 15.00
C ASN A 448 -15.25 10.37 15.15
N ALA A 449 -15.47 11.24 16.15
CA ALA A 449 -14.65 12.43 16.38
C ALA A 449 -13.14 12.15 16.54
N GLY A 450 -12.76 11.00 17.10
CA GLY A 450 -11.36 10.58 17.26
C GLY A 450 -10.67 10.29 15.92
N LEU A 451 -11.36 9.54 15.04
CA LEU A 451 -10.93 9.29 13.67
C LEU A 451 -10.99 10.56 12.82
N ALA A 452 -12.06 11.35 12.93
CA ALA A 452 -12.25 12.61 12.23
C ALA A 452 -11.07 13.56 12.44
N LYS A 453 -10.59 13.70 13.68
CA LYS A 453 -9.36 14.44 14.02
C LYS A 453 -8.12 13.88 13.30
N GLN A 454 -7.97 12.55 13.18
CA GLN A 454 -6.84 11.97 12.44
C GLN A 454 -6.98 12.13 10.92
N ILE A 455 -8.18 12.04 10.36
CA ILE A 455 -8.46 12.30 8.93
C ILE A 455 -8.11 13.75 8.59
N ALA A 456 -8.53 14.70 9.42
CA ALA A 456 -8.16 16.11 9.28
C ALA A 456 -6.65 16.33 9.40
N LEU A 457 -5.98 15.68 10.36
CA LEU A 457 -4.51 15.72 10.45
C LEU A 457 -3.81 15.10 9.23
N ASP A 458 -4.38 14.08 8.60
CA ASP A 458 -3.84 13.43 7.41
C ASP A 458 -3.85 14.39 6.22
N PHE A 459 -5.01 14.95 5.86
CA PHE A 459 -5.09 15.87 4.70
C PHE A 459 -4.41 17.22 4.95
N LEU A 460 -4.43 17.76 6.18
CA LEU A 460 -3.76 19.02 6.53
C LEU A 460 -2.22 18.93 6.51
N THR A 461 -1.66 17.72 6.57
CA THR A 461 -0.19 17.51 6.53
C THR A 461 0.29 16.76 5.28
N GLU A 462 -0.62 16.45 4.35
CA GLU A 462 -0.28 15.81 3.07
C GLU A 462 0.64 16.71 2.25
N ARG A 463 1.76 16.16 1.75
CA ARG A 463 2.72 16.93 0.96
C ARG A 463 2.35 16.89 -0.52
N GLU A 464 2.39 18.05 -1.16
CA GLU A 464 2.19 18.23 -2.61
C GLU A 464 3.21 17.40 -3.45
N SER A 465 4.32 16.94 -2.87
CA SER A 465 5.24 16.00 -3.53
C SER A 465 4.66 14.58 -3.77
N TYR A 466 3.53 14.21 -3.17
CA TYR A 466 2.92 12.88 -3.29
C TYR A 466 1.81 12.78 -4.35
N PHE A 467 1.76 13.68 -5.33
CA PHE A 467 0.66 13.77 -6.28
C PHE A 467 0.48 12.61 -7.29
N THR A 468 1.24 11.52 -7.20
CA THR A 468 1.06 10.29 -8.01
C THR A 468 -0.39 9.75 -7.93
N ASP A 469 -0.81 8.98 -8.93
CA ASP A 469 -2.23 8.68 -9.25
C ASP A 469 -3.00 7.76 -8.27
N GLY A 470 -2.49 7.59 -7.04
CA GLY A 470 -3.18 6.88 -5.97
C GLY A 470 -4.30 7.71 -5.30
N PRO A 471 -5.39 7.08 -4.83
CA PRO A 471 -6.36 7.71 -3.93
C PRO A 471 -5.75 7.92 -2.54
N THR A 472 -5.30 9.14 -2.25
CA THR A 472 -5.02 9.59 -0.88
C THR A 472 -6.33 9.89 -0.15
N ILE A 473 -6.30 9.95 1.18
CA ILE A 473 -7.47 10.30 2.00
C ILE A 473 -7.97 11.71 1.63
N ALA A 474 -7.07 12.64 1.31
CA ALA A 474 -7.42 13.97 0.79
C ALA A 474 -8.09 13.91 -0.60
N LYS A 475 -7.53 13.14 -1.55
CA LYS A 475 -8.14 12.97 -2.89
C LYS A 475 -9.53 12.31 -2.80
N SER A 476 -9.72 11.35 -1.90
CA SER A 476 -11.03 10.74 -1.64
C SER A 476 -12.01 11.75 -1.02
N LEU A 477 -11.59 12.57 -0.05
CA LEU A 477 -12.42 13.66 0.50
C LEU A 477 -12.86 14.66 -0.58
N GLN A 478 -11.93 15.11 -1.42
CA GLN A 478 -12.21 16.09 -2.46
C GLN A 478 -13.27 15.57 -3.46
N ARG A 479 -13.25 14.27 -3.78
CA ARG A 479 -14.29 13.62 -4.61
C ARG A 479 -15.62 13.45 -3.89
N ALA A 480 -15.59 13.03 -2.62
CA ALA A 480 -16.80 12.88 -1.80
C ALA A 480 -17.53 14.23 -1.58
N LEU A 481 -16.78 15.32 -1.45
CA LEU A 481 -17.31 16.67 -1.34
C LEU A 481 -17.77 17.23 -2.70
N SER A 482 -17.01 17.01 -3.78
CA SER A 482 -17.35 17.49 -5.13
C SER A 482 -18.57 16.80 -5.75
N SER A 483 -18.96 15.63 -5.25
CA SER A 483 -20.13 14.86 -5.72
C SER A 483 -21.42 15.10 -4.92
N LYS A 484 -21.35 15.85 -3.79
CA LYS A 484 -22.48 16.13 -2.90
C LYS A 484 -23.11 17.50 -3.13
N SER A 485 -24.38 17.66 -2.75
CA SER A 485 -24.94 19.01 -2.54
C SER A 485 -24.32 19.65 -1.31
N LYS A 486 -24.21 20.98 -1.30
CA LYS A 486 -23.80 21.75 -0.10
C LYS A 486 -24.78 21.62 1.08
N ALA A 487 -25.94 21.00 0.89
CA ALA A 487 -26.88 20.64 1.95
C ALA A 487 -26.54 19.30 2.64
N ASP A 488 -25.88 18.37 1.94
CA ASP A 488 -25.68 16.98 2.38
C ASP A 488 -24.35 16.76 3.12
N ILE A 489 -23.64 17.86 3.42
CA ILE A 489 -22.32 17.89 4.07
C ILE A 489 -22.50 18.38 5.49
N ASP A 490 -22.12 17.58 6.49
CA ASP A 490 -22.09 17.99 7.89
C ASP A 490 -20.91 18.93 8.15
N ARG A 491 -21.13 20.22 7.88
CA ARG A 491 -20.15 21.29 8.08
C ARG A 491 -19.70 21.39 9.54
N ASN A 492 -20.52 20.96 10.51
CA ASN A 492 -20.19 21.01 11.93
C ASN A 492 -19.23 19.89 12.33
N ALA A 493 -19.44 18.66 11.84
CA ALA A 493 -18.49 17.56 12.02
C ALA A 493 -17.13 17.91 11.39
N TYR A 494 -17.12 18.37 10.13
CA TYR A 494 -15.91 18.83 9.46
C TYR A 494 -15.21 19.97 10.21
N ARG A 495 -15.94 21.01 10.64
CA ARG A 495 -15.38 22.14 11.39
C ARG A 495 -14.79 21.72 12.73
N THR A 496 -15.46 20.83 13.46
CA THR A 496 -14.97 20.28 14.73
C THR A 496 -13.68 19.47 14.52
N ALA A 497 -13.68 18.57 13.54
CA ALA A 497 -12.51 17.75 13.19
C ALA A 497 -11.30 18.59 12.79
N VAL A 498 -11.50 19.58 11.91
CA VAL A 498 -10.46 20.52 11.45
C VAL A 498 -9.92 21.36 12.60
N PHE A 499 -10.78 21.94 13.45
CA PHE A 499 -10.32 22.79 14.56
C PHE A 499 -9.55 21.97 15.60
N ALA A 500 -9.95 20.72 15.85
CA ALA A 500 -9.23 19.79 16.72
C ALA A 500 -7.89 19.33 16.12
N ALA A 501 -7.77 19.25 14.79
CA ALA A 501 -6.52 18.95 14.08
C ALA A 501 -5.57 20.15 14.06
N LEU A 502 -6.04 21.36 13.70
CA LEU A 502 -5.22 22.57 13.67
C LEU A 502 -4.62 22.90 15.05
N ARG A 503 -5.40 22.79 16.13
CA ARG A 503 -4.91 22.95 17.52
C ARG A 503 -3.94 21.85 17.98
N PHE A 504 -3.92 20.68 17.32
CA PHE A 504 -2.94 19.64 17.57
C PHE A 504 -1.63 19.87 16.77
N LEU A 505 -1.70 20.57 15.63
CA LEU A 505 -0.53 20.97 14.84
C LEU A 505 0.15 22.21 15.42
N ASP A 506 -0.61 23.18 15.91
CA ASP A 506 -0.10 24.32 16.70
C ASP A 506 -0.89 24.49 18.01
N PRO A 507 -0.37 23.97 19.14
CA PRO A 507 -0.95 24.16 20.47
C PRO A 507 -0.99 25.62 20.96
N LYS A 508 -0.37 26.58 20.25
CA LYS A 508 -0.41 28.01 20.61
C LYS A 508 -1.70 28.71 20.17
N ILE A 509 -2.53 28.05 19.35
CA ILE A 509 -3.82 28.59 18.89
C ILE A 509 -4.76 28.74 20.11
N PRO A 510 -5.18 29.96 20.50
CA PRO A 510 -5.99 30.13 21.71
C PRO A 510 -7.35 29.43 21.62
N ALA A 511 -7.83 28.93 22.78
CA ALA A 511 -9.22 28.51 22.92
C ALA A 511 -10.17 29.69 22.63
N GLY A 512 -11.34 29.41 22.05
CA GLY A 512 -12.35 30.42 21.70
C GLY A 512 -12.02 31.35 20.54
N LYS A 513 -10.75 31.57 20.18
CA LYS A 513 -10.39 32.47 19.07
C LYS A 513 -10.77 31.86 17.71
N GLU A 514 -11.34 32.69 16.83
CA GLU A 514 -11.68 32.31 15.45
C GLU A 514 -10.40 32.07 14.62
N ILE A 515 -10.31 30.88 14.03
CA ILE A 515 -9.20 30.40 13.20
C ILE A 515 -9.58 30.63 11.74
N LEU A 516 -8.63 31.03 10.88
CA LEU A 516 -8.82 30.96 9.43
C LEU A 516 -7.56 30.36 8.74
N PRO A 517 -7.71 29.36 7.86
CA PRO A 517 -6.60 28.77 7.13
C PRO A 517 -6.15 29.66 5.98
N TYR A 518 -4.85 29.68 5.70
CA TYR A 518 -4.27 30.39 4.57
C TYR A 518 -3.19 29.58 3.85
N THR A 519 -2.98 29.89 2.56
CA THR A 519 -1.93 29.28 1.73
C THR A 519 -0.88 30.31 1.31
N ASN A 520 -1.31 31.49 0.86
CA ASN A 520 -0.44 32.62 0.53
C ASN A 520 -0.33 33.60 1.71
N ASP A 521 0.80 34.29 1.83
CA ASP A 521 1.05 35.18 2.97
C ASP A 521 0.34 36.56 2.87
N SER A 522 -0.41 36.85 1.79
CA SER A 522 -1.31 38.02 1.71
C SER A 522 -2.65 37.78 2.41
N ASP A 523 -3.22 36.57 2.29
CA ASP A 523 -4.40 36.15 3.07
C ASP A 523 -4.11 36.31 4.57
N ARG A 524 -2.92 35.89 5.00
CA ARG A 524 -2.45 35.91 6.41
C ARG A 524 -2.63 37.28 7.06
N ASP A 525 -2.15 38.34 6.41
CA ASP A 525 -2.13 39.67 7.02
C ASP A 525 -3.54 40.28 7.09
N GLN A 526 -4.40 39.99 6.11
CA GLN A 526 -5.84 40.30 6.20
C GLN A 526 -6.53 39.53 7.35
N ILE A 527 -6.19 38.26 7.58
CA ILE A 527 -6.73 37.47 8.70
C ILE A 527 -6.34 38.08 10.06
N VAL A 528 -5.08 38.53 10.22
CA VAL A 528 -4.63 39.25 11.42
C VAL A 528 -5.36 40.58 11.57
N GLU A 529 -5.48 41.35 10.49
CA GLU A 529 -6.20 42.63 10.47
C GLU A 529 -7.68 42.48 10.90
N GLN A 530 -8.31 41.38 10.52
CA GLN A 530 -9.67 40.99 10.93
C GLN A 530 -9.78 40.41 12.35
N GLY A 531 -8.69 40.41 13.12
CA GLY A 531 -8.65 39.94 14.51
C GLY A 531 -8.67 38.42 14.69
N MET A 532 -8.72 37.65 13.60
CA MET A 532 -8.72 36.19 13.59
C MET A 532 -7.31 35.62 13.86
N HIS A 533 -7.16 34.29 13.89
CA HIS A 533 -5.87 33.60 14.02
C HIS A 533 -5.52 32.90 12.69
N PRO A 534 -4.47 33.35 11.96
CA PRO A 534 -4.08 32.74 10.70
C PRO A 534 -3.30 31.44 10.94
N VAL A 535 -3.67 30.35 10.25
CA VAL A 535 -2.91 29.09 10.27
C VAL A 535 -2.54 28.69 8.85
N LYS A 536 -1.25 28.43 8.59
CA LYS A 536 -0.77 28.05 7.26
C LYS A 536 -1.13 26.58 6.98
N VAL A 537 -1.71 26.31 5.82
CA VAL A 537 -2.11 24.97 5.36
C VAL A 537 -1.61 24.72 3.93
N ASN A 538 -1.65 23.46 3.49
CA ASN A 538 -1.41 23.07 2.09
C ASN A 538 -2.61 23.47 1.19
N GLY A 539 -2.41 23.46 -0.14
CA GLY A 539 -3.48 23.78 -1.09
C GLY A 539 -4.70 22.85 -0.95
N ILE A 540 -4.44 21.54 -0.95
CA ILE A 540 -5.47 20.48 -0.89
C ILE A 540 -6.37 20.64 0.35
N GLY A 541 -5.78 20.94 1.50
CA GLY A 541 -6.52 21.18 2.75
C GLY A 541 -7.38 22.43 2.67
N LYS A 542 -6.88 23.55 2.10
CA LYS A 542 -7.71 24.75 1.89
C LYS A 542 -8.91 24.43 1.00
N ASP A 543 -8.71 23.70 -0.10
CA ASP A 543 -9.77 23.31 -1.02
C ASP A 543 -10.83 22.41 -0.35
N ILE A 544 -10.42 21.35 0.36
CA ILE A 544 -11.32 20.46 1.10
C ILE A 544 -12.15 21.25 2.13
N MET A 545 -11.51 22.14 2.90
CA MET A 545 -12.18 22.94 3.92
C MET A 545 -13.14 23.99 3.32
N GLN A 546 -12.86 24.52 2.13
CA GLN A 546 -13.77 25.40 1.39
C GLN A 546 -14.94 24.64 0.75
N GLN A 547 -14.69 23.47 0.16
CA GLN A 547 -15.74 22.60 -0.40
C GLN A 547 -16.71 22.12 0.69
N ALA A 548 -16.18 21.69 1.85
CA ALA A 548 -16.98 21.30 3.02
C ALA A 548 -17.64 22.50 3.74
N GLY A 549 -17.37 23.74 3.33
CA GLY A 549 -17.96 24.94 3.93
C GLY A 549 -17.58 25.15 5.40
N VAL A 550 -16.39 24.70 5.82
CA VAL A 550 -15.86 24.85 7.19
C VAL A 550 -15.58 26.32 7.52
N PHE A 551 -15.09 27.05 6.53
CA PHE A 551 -14.78 28.47 6.59
C PHE A 551 -15.43 29.21 5.41
N GLU A 552 -15.87 30.44 5.65
CA GLU A 552 -16.10 31.40 4.56
C GLU A 552 -14.74 31.86 4.01
N ASP A 553 -14.69 32.24 2.73
CA ASP A 553 -13.47 32.81 2.14
C ASP A 553 -13.11 34.14 2.81
N ILE A 554 -11.81 34.46 2.94
CA ILE A 554 -11.36 35.68 3.62
C ILE A 554 -11.94 36.94 2.94
N GLN A 555 -11.98 37.01 1.61
CA GLN A 555 -12.57 38.16 0.93
C GLN A 555 -14.08 38.23 1.17
N ALA A 556 -14.77 37.08 1.27
CA ALA A 556 -16.19 37.04 1.61
C ALA A 556 -16.46 37.51 3.05
N ILE A 557 -15.66 37.08 4.03
CA ILE A 557 -15.75 37.53 5.44
C ILE A 557 -15.49 39.03 5.54
N VAL A 558 -14.40 39.51 4.93
CA VAL A 558 -14.00 40.93 4.94
C VAL A 558 -15.09 41.78 4.27
N ARG A 559 -15.57 41.38 3.09
CA ARG A 559 -16.67 42.02 2.35
C ARG A 559 -17.95 42.10 3.17
N LYS A 560 -18.36 40.99 3.80
CA LYS A 560 -19.55 40.88 4.67
C LYS A 560 -19.44 41.80 5.89
N ARG A 561 -18.27 41.87 6.52
CA ARG A 561 -17.98 42.80 7.64
C ARG A 561 -17.94 44.26 7.19
N PHE A 562 -17.41 44.55 5.99
CA PHE A 562 -17.37 45.90 5.43
C PHE A 562 -18.76 46.43 5.04
N LEU A 563 -19.57 45.61 4.38
CA LEU A 563 -20.95 45.95 4.01
C LEU A 563 -21.88 46.07 5.23
N ALA A 564 -21.52 45.45 6.35
CA ALA A 564 -22.21 45.56 7.64
C ALA A 564 -21.59 46.61 8.60
N ALA A 565 -20.55 47.34 8.17
CA ALA A 565 -19.92 48.37 8.99
C ALA A 565 -20.89 49.55 9.21
N PRO A 566 -20.89 50.18 10.41
CA PRO A 566 -21.84 51.25 10.72
C PRO A 566 -21.58 52.48 9.83
N PRO A 567 -22.62 53.27 9.49
CA PRO A 567 -22.44 54.49 8.71
C PRO A 567 -21.57 55.50 9.45
N LEU A 568 -20.67 56.16 8.72
CA LEU A 568 -19.74 57.13 9.28
C LEU A 568 -20.51 58.35 9.83
N PRO A 569 -20.38 58.70 11.14
CA PRO A 569 -21.27 59.66 11.79
C PRO A 569 -21.09 61.12 11.31
N GLN A 570 -19.95 61.43 10.71
CA GLN A 570 -19.69 62.70 10.03
C GLN A 570 -19.07 62.41 8.68
N LEU A 571 -19.61 63.01 7.60
CA LEU A 571 -19.02 62.87 6.27
C LEU A 571 -17.62 63.50 6.24
N MET A 572 -16.65 62.69 5.87
CA MET A 572 -15.25 63.08 5.70
C MET A 572 -15.07 64.18 4.62
N PRO A 573 -14.02 65.02 4.73
CA PRO A 573 -13.68 66.01 3.71
C PRO A 573 -13.53 65.38 2.32
N GLY A 574 -14.13 66.00 1.31
CA GLY A 574 -14.14 65.48 -0.07
C GLY A 574 -15.17 64.37 -0.34
N ALA A 575 -15.93 63.87 0.65
CA ALA A 575 -17.00 62.88 0.44
C ALA A 575 -18.03 63.34 -0.61
N SER A 576 -18.47 64.60 -0.54
CA SER A 576 -19.42 65.20 -1.49
C SER A 576 -18.86 65.30 -2.92
N VAL A 577 -17.55 65.53 -3.06
CA VAL A 577 -16.84 65.53 -4.35
C VAL A 577 -16.77 64.11 -4.91
N LEU A 578 -16.34 63.13 -4.11
CA LEU A 578 -16.33 61.71 -4.52
C LEU A 578 -17.74 61.25 -4.94
N MET A 579 -18.78 61.60 -4.16
CA MET A 579 -20.17 61.27 -4.47
C MET A 579 -20.62 61.85 -5.81
N LYS A 580 -20.30 63.12 -6.13
CA LYS A 580 -20.54 63.72 -7.46
C LYS A 580 -19.84 62.94 -8.58
N GLY A 581 -18.59 62.52 -8.37
CA GLY A 581 -17.83 61.76 -9.35
C GLY A 581 -18.41 60.36 -9.61
N ILE A 582 -18.89 59.68 -8.56
CA ILE A 582 -19.56 58.39 -8.68
C ILE A 582 -20.89 58.52 -9.45
N LEU A 583 -21.69 59.54 -9.15
CA LEU A 583 -22.96 59.80 -9.84
C LEU A 583 -22.76 60.21 -11.31
N HIS A 584 -21.62 60.84 -11.65
CA HIS A 584 -21.25 61.13 -13.04
C HIS A 584 -20.83 59.87 -13.80
N LEU A 585 -20.07 58.95 -13.17
CA LEU A 585 -19.69 57.67 -13.77
C LEU A 585 -20.85 56.68 -13.90
N PHE A 586 -21.79 56.72 -12.95
CA PHE A 586 -22.93 55.81 -12.87
C PHE A 586 -24.24 56.59 -12.66
N PRO A 587 -24.81 57.22 -13.71
CA PRO A 587 -26.03 58.03 -13.61
C PRO A 587 -27.30 57.26 -13.18
N THR A 588 -27.24 55.94 -13.11
CA THR A 588 -28.30 55.07 -12.57
C THR A 588 -28.24 54.95 -11.04
N LEU A 589 -27.15 55.37 -10.41
CA LEU A 589 -27.06 55.53 -8.97
C LEU A 589 -27.67 56.86 -8.53
N LYS A 590 -28.05 56.92 -7.26
CA LYS A 590 -28.55 58.12 -6.59
C LYS A 590 -27.74 58.38 -5.32
N PRO A 591 -27.82 59.56 -4.67
CA PRO A 591 -27.16 59.80 -3.40
C PRO A 591 -27.47 58.74 -2.33
N GLU A 592 -28.71 58.26 -2.22
CA GLU A 592 -29.09 57.20 -1.27
C GLU A 592 -28.52 55.79 -1.59
N HIS A 593 -27.87 55.65 -2.75
CA HIS A 593 -27.12 54.45 -3.16
C HIS A 593 -25.61 54.55 -2.83
N ILE A 594 -25.14 55.62 -2.18
CA ILE A 594 -23.72 55.81 -1.85
C ILE A 594 -23.58 55.97 -0.33
N ALA A 595 -22.87 55.06 0.32
CA ALA A 595 -22.72 54.99 1.77
C ALA A 595 -21.25 55.08 2.19
N PHE A 596 -20.95 55.97 3.13
CA PHE A 596 -19.66 56.02 3.81
C PHE A 596 -19.80 55.29 5.16
N VAL A 597 -18.88 54.39 5.47
CA VAL A 597 -18.93 53.54 6.67
C VAL A 597 -17.67 53.69 7.51
N ASP A 598 -17.78 53.51 8.83
CA ASP A 598 -16.63 53.46 9.72
C ASP A 598 -15.89 52.12 9.56
N TRP A 599 -14.84 52.14 8.76
CA TRP A 599 -14.02 50.99 8.45
C TRP A 599 -12.53 51.33 8.60
N SER A 600 -11.93 50.82 9.67
CA SER A 600 -10.55 51.10 10.08
C SER A 600 -9.50 50.16 9.45
N LYS A 601 -9.89 49.38 8.42
CA LYS A 601 -9.05 48.33 7.83
C LYS A 601 -8.59 48.70 6.42
N ALA A 602 -7.41 48.25 6.02
CA ALA A 602 -6.76 48.65 4.77
C ALA A 602 -7.49 48.13 3.51
N THR A 603 -8.26 47.04 3.62
CA THR A 603 -9.03 46.46 2.50
C THR A 603 -10.39 45.89 2.95
N PRO A 604 -11.42 45.88 2.08
CA PRO A 604 -11.53 46.67 0.85
C PRO A 604 -11.65 48.17 1.19
N VAL A 605 -11.53 49.00 0.16
CA VAL A 605 -11.61 50.47 0.26
C VAL A 605 -12.94 51.00 -0.31
N VAL A 606 -13.46 50.31 -1.33
CA VAL A 606 -14.78 50.50 -1.94
C VAL A 606 -15.32 49.12 -2.29
N GLU A 607 -16.62 48.92 -2.16
CA GLU A 607 -17.34 47.69 -2.51
C GLU A 607 -18.72 48.04 -3.09
N TYR A 608 -19.32 47.13 -3.86
CA TYR A 608 -20.70 47.25 -4.30
C TYR A 608 -21.54 46.09 -3.76
N ASP A 609 -22.57 46.41 -2.97
CA ASP A 609 -23.58 45.43 -2.56
C ASP A 609 -24.67 45.33 -3.63
N PRO A 610 -24.81 44.20 -4.34
CA PRO A 610 -25.88 44.01 -5.33
C PRO A 610 -27.27 43.92 -4.70
N ASN A 611 -27.38 43.60 -3.40
CA ASN A 611 -28.66 43.37 -2.72
C ASN A 611 -29.37 44.71 -2.40
N THR A 612 -28.67 45.62 -1.70
CA THR A 612 -29.15 46.99 -1.45
C THR A 612 -28.88 47.96 -2.62
N LYS A 613 -28.14 47.52 -3.64
CA LYS A 613 -27.67 48.32 -4.79
C LYS A 613 -26.80 49.52 -4.37
N ARG A 614 -26.02 49.37 -3.30
CA ARG A 614 -25.21 50.44 -2.70
C ARG A 614 -23.72 50.30 -3.01
N VAL A 615 -23.08 51.44 -3.29
CA VAL A 615 -21.62 51.58 -3.25
C VAL A 615 -21.24 51.96 -1.82
N VAL A 616 -20.43 51.12 -1.16
CA VAL A 616 -19.98 51.29 0.22
C VAL A 616 -18.51 51.69 0.23
N ILE A 617 -18.15 52.69 1.05
CA ILE A 617 -16.89 53.45 0.95
C ILE A 617 -16.24 53.59 2.33
N ALA A 618 -14.97 53.18 2.46
CA ALA A 618 -14.16 53.34 3.67
C ALA A 618 -13.52 54.74 3.76
N PRO A 619 -13.23 55.27 4.97
CA PRO A 619 -12.39 56.46 5.12
C PRO A 619 -10.98 56.20 4.55
N PRO A 620 -10.34 57.19 3.89
CA PRO A 620 -8.99 57.04 3.35
C PRO A 620 -7.94 57.07 4.46
N PRO A 621 -6.77 56.44 4.24
CA PRO A 621 -5.62 56.63 5.12
C PRO A 621 -5.22 58.13 5.13
N PRO A 622 -4.65 58.63 6.24
CA PRO A 622 -4.16 60.01 6.33
C PRO A 622 -3.21 60.36 5.18
N CYS A 623 -3.42 61.52 4.55
CA CYS A 623 -2.62 61.93 3.40
C CYS A 623 -1.26 62.49 3.86
N PRO A 624 -0.12 61.89 3.49
CA PRO A 624 1.20 62.36 3.93
C PRO A 624 1.55 63.75 3.37
N SER A 625 0.99 64.11 2.21
CA SER A 625 1.19 65.42 1.58
C SER A 625 0.32 66.53 2.18
N HIS A 626 -0.75 66.17 2.91
CA HIS A 626 -1.79 67.10 3.35
C HIS A 626 -2.27 66.75 4.76
N ALA A 627 -1.46 67.09 5.76
CA ALA A 627 -1.79 67.00 7.18
C ALA A 627 -2.80 68.11 7.57
N GLY A 628 -4.02 68.04 7.03
CA GLY A 628 -5.07 69.04 7.20
C GLY A 628 -6.44 68.56 6.72
N THR A 629 -7.51 69.16 7.25
CA THR A 629 -8.90 68.68 7.21
C THR A 629 -9.63 68.89 5.86
N THR A 630 -8.91 68.96 4.73
CA THR A 630 -9.50 69.24 3.40
C THR A 630 -8.84 68.49 2.23
N CYS A 631 -8.05 67.43 2.49
CA CYS A 631 -7.37 66.69 1.41
C CYS A 631 -8.36 65.95 0.47
N ILE A 632 -8.21 66.13 -0.85
CA ILE A 632 -9.00 65.45 -1.89
C ILE A 632 -8.20 64.42 -2.72
N CYS A 633 -6.91 64.19 -2.42
CA CYS A 633 -6.03 63.34 -3.23
C CYS A 633 -6.46 61.86 -3.31
N PHE A 634 -7.29 61.39 -2.38
CA PHE A 634 -7.83 60.03 -2.40
C PHE A 634 -8.85 59.81 -3.53
N ILE A 635 -9.55 60.86 -3.98
CA ILE A 635 -10.77 60.74 -4.79
C ILE A 635 -10.52 60.02 -6.12
N GLY A 636 -9.45 60.34 -6.85
CA GLY A 636 -9.12 59.66 -8.11
C GLY A 636 -8.85 58.15 -7.94
N ARG A 637 -8.17 57.76 -6.85
CA ARG A 637 -7.95 56.34 -6.51
C ARG A 637 -9.27 55.65 -6.13
N TYR A 638 -10.15 56.35 -5.41
CA TYR A 638 -11.46 55.83 -5.02
C TYR A 638 -12.41 55.66 -6.21
N LEU A 639 -12.49 56.64 -7.12
CA LEU A 639 -13.28 56.51 -8.36
C LEU A 639 -12.82 55.29 -9.18
N ARG A 640 -11.51 55.06 -9.29
CA ARG A 640 -10.97 53.84 -9.91
C ARG A 640 -11.42 52.56 -9.20
N HIS A 641 -11.45 52.53 -7.86
CA HIS A 641 -11.97 51.38 -7.10
C HIS A 641 -13.48 51.18 -7.30
N VAL A 642 -14.28 52.25 -7.41
CA VAL A 642 -15.72 52.16 -7.74
C VAL A 642 -15.92 51.54 -9.12
N CYS A 643 -15.13 51.93 -10.13
CA CYS A 643 -15.18 51.32 -11.46
C CYS A 643 -14.86 49.81 -11.42
N LEU A 644 -13.88 49.40 -10.62
CA LEU A 644 -13.53 47.98 -10.43
C LEU A 644 -14.64 47.18 -9.72
N ALA A 645 -15.42 47.82 -8.84
CA ALA A 645 -16.57 47.20 -8.17
C ALA A 645 -17.83 47.05 -9.06
N LYS A 646 -17.83 47.64 -10.27
CA LYS A 646 -18.88 47.50 -11.33
C LYS A 646 -20.34 47.63 -10.82
N PRO A 647 -20.71 48.74 -10.15
CA PRO A 647 -22.07 48.95 -9.69
C PRO A 647 -23.08 48.86 -10.85
N GLY A 648 -24.24 48.25 -10.58
CA GLY A 648 -25.29 48.01 -11.58
C GLY A 648 -24.96 46.95 -12.64
N GLY A 649 -23.82 46.26 -12.58
CA GLY A 649 -23.44 45.21 -13.53
C GLY A 649 -23.02 45.73 -14.91
N ALA A 650 -22.90 47.05 -15.08
CA ALA A 650 -22.53 47.66 -16.34
C ALA A 650 -21.07 47.34 -16.71
N THR A 651 -20.85 46.68 -17.85
CA THR A 651 -19.52 46.50 -18.45
C THR A 651 -19.05 47.77 -19.15
N VAL A 652 -19.01 48.88 -18.41
CA VAL A 652 -18.35 50.10 -18.86
C VAL A 652 -16.87 49.77 -18.98
N GLN A 653 -16.33 49.79 -20.20
CA GLN A 653 -14.88 49.86 -20.41
C GLN A 653 -14.43 51.27 -20.01
N THR A 654 -14.22 51.47 -18.71
CA THR A 654 -13.73 52.74 -18.16
C THR A 654 -12.26 52.89 -18.52
N ASP A 655 -12.01 53.49 -19.68
CA ASP A 655 -10.70 54.06 -19.99
C ASP A 655 -10.28 55.05 -18.89
N SER A 656 -8.97 55.20 -18.73
CA SER A 656 -8.29 56.17 -17.87
C SER A 656 -8.91 57.57 -17.93
N ASP A 657 -9.25 58.00 -19.14
CA ASP A 657 -9.94 59.25 -19.45
C ASP A 657 -11.28 59.44 -18.71
N GLN A 658 -12.06 58.38 -18.52
CA GLN A 658 -13.42 58.48 -17.98
C GLN A 658 -13.43 58.81 -16.49
N TYR A 659 -12.59 58.15 -15.68
CA TYR A 659 -12.49 58.52 -14.25
C TYR A 659 -11.75 59.84 -14.04
N TYR A 660 -10.87 60.25 -14.96
CA TYR A 660 -10.25 61.58 -14.92
C TYR A 660 -11.28 62.69 -15.21
N ARG A 661 -12.09 62.55 -16.27
CA ARG A 661 -13.20 63.48 -16.56
C ARG A 661 -14.20 63.55 -15.40
N ALA A 662 -14.54 62.42 -14.79
CA ALA A 662 -15.40 62.38 -13.60
C ALA A 662 -14.77 63.06 -12.37
N PHE A 663 -13.44 62.95 -12.19
CA PHE A 663 -12.71 63.66 -11.13
C PHE A 663 -12.71 65.19 -11.36
N MET A 664 -12.47 65.66 -12.58
CA MET A 664 -12.50 67.09 -12.94
C MET A 664 -13.91 67.69 -12.75
N HIS A 665 -14.94 66.99 -13.27
CA HIS A 665 -16.35 67.36 -13.08
C HIS A 665 -16.75 67.37 -11.59
N ALA A 666 -16.25 66.41 -10.80
CA ALA A 666 -16.51 66.34 -9.36
C ALA A 666 -15.91 67.51 -8.58
N THR A 667 -14.66 67.88 -8.88
CA THR A 667 -13.93 68.96 -8.18
C THR A 667 -14.38 70.36 -8.59
N GLY A 668 -15.11 70.49 -9.70
CA GLY A 668 -15.54 71.80 -10.22
C GLY A 668 -14.42 72.58 -10.89
N VAL A 669 -13.36 71.88 -11.34
CA VAL A 669 -12.33 72.48 -12.20
C VAL A 669 -12.86 72.43 -13.63
N ASP A 670 -13.41 73.55 -14.10
CA ASP A 670 -13.97 73.67 -15.44
C ASP A 670 -12.96 73.21 -16.50
N THR A 671 -13.37 72.26 -17.35
CA THR A 671 -12.56 71.73 -18.44
C THR A 671 -12.57 72.69 -19.62
N VAL A 672 -12.02 73.89 -19.42
CA VAL A 672 -11.84 74.90 -20.47
C VAL A 672 -10.76 74.42 -21.45
N ASN A 673 -11.22 73.89 -22.57
CA ASN A 673 -10.46 73.68 -23.82
C ASN A 673 -9.14 72.88 -23.70
N PHE A 674 -9.25 71.60 -23.35
CA PHE A 674 -8.41 70.60 -24.05
C PHE A 674 -9.14 70.19 -25.35
N GLY A 675 -8.66 70.69 -26.49
CA GLY A 675 -9.13 70.30 -27.83
C GLY A 675 -8.89 68.81 -28.08
N LYS A 676 -9.61 68.11 -28.97
CA LYS A 676 -10.47 68.57 -30.06
C LYS A 676 -9.78 69.43 -31.12
N ASP A 677 -8.58 69.00 -31.53
CA ASP A 677 -8.03 69.33 -32.85
C ASP A 677 -7.33 68.10 -33.48
N THR A 678 -7.23 68.10 -34.81
CA THR A 678 -6.60 67.05 -35.64
C THR A 678 -7.14 65.62 -35.52
N VAL A 679 -8.37 65.40 -36.01
CA VAL A 679 -8.73 64.12 -36.65
C VAL A 679 -9.00 64.38 -38.12
N SER A 680 -7.97 64.19 -38.95
CA SER A 680 -8.08 64.23 -40.40
C SER A 680 -8.60 62.90 -40.94
N GLN A 681 -9.67 62.93 -41.74
CA GLN A 681 -10.05 61.77 -42.55
C GLN A 681 -9.02 61.56 -43.68
N PRO A 682 -8.93 60.33 -44.18
CA PRO A 682 -8.96 60.11 -45.63
C PRO A 682 -10.20 59.29 -46.04
N GLU A 683 -10.66 59.49 -47.27
CA GLU A 683 -11.79 58.75 -47.82
C GLU A 683 -11.42 57.35 -48.33
N LYS A 684 -12.42 56.48 -48.33
CA LYS A 684 -12.72 55.43 -49.33
C LYS A 684 -11.56 54.99 -50.24
N HIS A 685 -11.16 53.74 -50.10
CA HIS A 685 -11.38 52.79 -51.20
C HIS A 685 -11.65 51.41 -50.61
N ALA A 686 -12.52 50.64 -51.27
CA ALA A 686 -12.85 49.27 -50.88
C ALA A 686 -12.46 48.32 -52.00
N GLU A 687 -11.70 47.26 -51.68
CA GLU A 687 -11.78 45.99 -52.38
C GLU A 687 -11.22 44.83 -51.53
N ASN A 688 -11.47 43.60 -51.96
CA ASN A 688 -11.31 42.39 -51.15
C ASN A 688 -9.89 41.82 -51.17
N GLY A 689 -9.38 41.29 -50.04
CA GLY A 689 -8.04 40.66 -50.00
C GLY A 689 -7.75 39.82 -48.74
N LYS A 690 -8.01 38.51 -48.82
CA LYS A 690 -7.80 37.48 -47.78
C LYS A 690 -6.49 37.56 -46.98
N GLY A 691 -6.59 37.21 -45.68
CA GLY A 691 -5.59 36.40 -44.98
C GLY A 691 -4.39 37.13 -44.35
N ARG A 692 -4.27 37.05 -43.02
CA ARG A 692 -3.08 37.50 -42.28
C ARG A 692 -2.74 36.51 -41.17
N GLU A 693 -1.52 35.99 -41.20
CA GLU A 693 -0.90 35.25 -40.11
C GLU A 693 0.20 36.10 -39.45
N GLN A 694 0.72 35.68 -38.29
CA GLN A 694 1.53 36.52 -37.40
C GLN A 694 3.02 36.15 -37.40
N VAL A 695 3.90 37.16 -37.40
CA VAL A 695 5.21 37.10 -36.71
C VAL A 695 5.49 38.45 -36.06
N ASN A 696 6.18 38.43 -34.91
CA ASN A 696 6.50 39.59 -34.07
C ASN A 696 7.61 40.47 -34.66
N ASN A 697 7.81 41.65 -34.07
CA ASN A 697 9.17 42.19 -33.93
C ASN A 697 9.31 43.05 -32.65
N ALA A 698 10.55 43.21 -32.17
CA ALA A 698 10.87 43.85 -30.89
C ALA A 698 11.36 45.30 -31.05
N MET A 699 11.55 46.02 -29.93
CA MET A 699 12.37 47.23 -29.89
C MET A 699 12.95 47.49 -28.49
N ASP A 700 14.23 47.91 -28.46
CA ASP A 700 14.95 48.40 -27.27
C ASP A 700 14.55 49.85 -26.91
N VAL A 701 14.95 50.32 -25.71
CA VAL A 701 15.95 51.41 -25.52
C VAL A 701 16.15 51.72 -24.02
N ASP A 702 17.41 51.83 -23.60
CA ASP A 702 17.89 52.21 -22.25
C ASP A 702 18.08 53.75 -22.13
N PRO A 703 18.04 54.37 -20.93
CA PRO A 703 19.35 54.74 -20.34
C PRO A 703 19.46 54.80 -18.80
N LYS A 704 20.60 54.28 -18.31
CA LYS A 704 21.50 54.74 -17.21
C LYS A 704 21.20 56.10 -16.51
N PRO A 705 21.53 56.21 -15.19
CA PRO A 705 22.91 56.59 -14.80
C PRO A 705 23.53 55.72 -13.67
N ALA A 706 24.68 56.13 -13.10
CA ALA A 706 25.63 55.24 -12.41
C ALA A 706 25.98 55.63 -10.95
N SER A 707 26.51 54.68 -10.16
CA SER A 707 27.55 54.94 -9.13
C SER A 707 28.27 53.68 -8.58
N ALA A 708 29.44 53.92 -7.98
CA ALA A 708 30.13 53.16 -6.92
C ALA A 708 30.65 51.70 -7.14
N ARG A 709 31.98 51.62 -7.27
CA ARG A 709 32.89 50.48 -7.00
C ARG A 709 32.52 49.54 -5.83
N SER A 710 32.84 48.26 -6.02
CA SER A 710 33.85 47.56 -5.17
C SER A 710 34.41 46.34 -5.90
N THR A 711 35.70 46.01 -5.68
CA THR A 711 36.36 44.84 -6.28
C THR A 711 37.22 44.11 -5.26
N ALA A 712 36.93 42.83 -5.04
CA ALA A 712 37.82 41.90 -4.33
C ALA A 712 37.95 40.61 -5.14
N LYS A 713 39.17 40.29 -5.61
CA LYS A 713 39.49 38.98 -6.17
C LYS A 713 40.03 38.09 -5.05
N VAL A 714 39.51 36.86 -4.96
CA VAL A 714 40.20 35.76 -4.30
C VAL A 714 40.30 34.62 -5.31
N GLN A 715 41.50 34.08 -5.50
CA GLN A 715 41.74 32.91 -6.34
C GLN A 715 41.70 31.65 -5.48
N ALA A 716 41.07 30.59 -5.99
CA ALA A 716 41.28 29.23 -5.53
C ALA A 716 41.39 28.30 -6.75
N ARG A 717 42.46 27.49 -6.81
CA ARG A 717 42.61 26.41 -7.79
C ARG A 717 41.86 25.17 -7.30
N VAL A 718 41.24 24.44 -8.21
CA VAL A 718 40.90 23.01 -8.04
C VAL A 718 41.38 22.28 -9.31
N PRO A 719 41.95 21.05 -9.23
CA PRO A 719 42.54 20.38 -10.39
C PRO A 719 41.49 19.74 -11.30
N HIS A 720 41.78 19.67 -12.61
CA HIS A 720 41.13 18.72 -13.50
C HIS A 720 41.69 17.31 -13.25
N VAL A 721 40.80 16.31 -13.17
CA VAL A 721 41.15 14.89 -13.28
C VAL A 721 40.34 14.31 -14.43
N THR A 722 40.99 13.59 -15.34
CA THR A 722 40.39 12.94 -16.51
C THR A 722 40.12 11.46 -16.24
N PRO A 723 38.89 10.95 -16.46
CA PRO A 723 38.65 9.52 -16.65
C PRO A 723 39.03 9.10 -18.07
N GLY A 724 39.66 7.94 -18.22
CA GLY A 724 39.90 7.31 -19.53
C GLY A 724 38.67 6.54 -20.05
N PRO A 725 38.62 6.19 -21.35
CA PRO A 725 37.49 5.46 -21.93
C PRO A 725 37.53 3.97 -21.59
N SER A 726 36.48 3.46 -20.93
CA SER A 726 36.23 2.01 -20.85
C SER A 726 35.31 1.58 -21.98
N LYS A 727 35.56 0.39 -22.54
CA LYS A 727 34.78 -0.19 -23.65
C LYS A 727 33.66 -1.07 -23.08
N ALA A 728 32.41 -0.70 -23.30
CA ALA A 728 31.28 -1.60 -23.10
C ALA A 728 31.08 -2.45 -24.37
N ALA A 729 31.08 -3.78 -24.22
CA ALA A 729 30.68 -4.71 -25.26
C ALA A 729 29.22 -5.13 -25.03
N THR A 730 28.42 -5.20 -26.10
CA THR A 730 27.04 -5.67 -26.03
C THR A 730 26.95 -7.18 -26.27
N SER A 731 26.11 -7.85 -25.48
CA SER A 731 25.67 -9.23 -25.68
C SER A 731 24.14 -9.25 -25.60
N ASN A 732 23.49 -10.03 -26.47
CA ASN A 732 22.04 -10.11 -26.58
C ASN A 732 21.58 -11.54 -26.31
N HIS A 733 20.71 -11.74 -25.32
CA HIS A 733 19.68 -12.79 -25.37
C HIS A 733 18.38 -12.26 -24.77
N ALA A 734 17.25 -12.68 -25.34
CA ALA A 734 15.98 -11.99 -25.19
C ALA A 734 14.98 -12.70 -24.25
N SER A 735 14.37 -11.92 -23.37
CA SER A 735 13.04 -12.18 -22.79
C SER A 735 12.41 -10.83 -22.46
N SER A 736 11.25 -10.52 -23.06
CA SER A 736 10.73 -9.16 -23.10
C SER A 736 9.76 -8.84 -21.96
N VAL A 737 10.18 -7.99 -21.01
CA VAL A 737 9.28 -7.27 -20.10
C VAL A 737 9.70 -5.79 -20.05
N SER A 738 8.74 -4.89 -20.20
CA SER A 738 8.95 -3.45 -20.31
C SER A 738 9.49 -2.81 -19.02
N LYS A 739 10.56 -2.00 -19.11
CA LYS A 739 11.01 -1.10 -18.04
C LYS A 739 11.30 0.30 -18.60
N ALA A 740 10.73 1.32 -17.97
CA ALA A 740 11.20 2.71 -18.07
C ALA A 740 10.65 3.57 -16.91
N SER A 741 11.28 3.46 -15.74
CA SER A 741 11.33 4.56 -14.76
C SER A 741 12.60 4.38 -13.94
N THR A 742 13.52 5.33 -14.03
CA THR A 742 14.92 5.11 -13.68
C THR A 742 15.35 6.06 -12.56
N GLN A 743 15.78 5.50 -11.43
CA GLN A 743 16.57 6.21 -10.42
C GLN A 743 17.92 5.49 -10.22
N PRO A 744 19.01 6.23 -9.93
CA PRO A 744 20.33 5.65 -9.77
C PRO A 744 20.47 4.91 -8.41
N PRO A 745 21.31 3.85 -8.34
CA PRO A 745 21.51 3.10 -7.10
C PRO A 745 22.33 3.88 -6.07
N LEU A 746 21.94 3.79 -4.80
CA LEU A 746 22.73 4.27 -3.67
C LEU A 746 23.66 3.16 -3.16
N LEU A 747 24.97 3.40 -3.20
CA LEU A 747 25.98 2.53 -2.62
C LEU A 747 25.83 2.46 -1.09
N ARG A 748 25.66 1.26 -0.54
CA ARG A 748 25.73 1.02 0.92
C ARG A 748 27.18 1.10 1.40
N ALA A 749 27.54 2.21 2.03
CA ALA A 749 28.68 2.26 2.94
C ALA A 749 28.22 1.88 4.36
N ALA A 750 28.90 0.95 5.02
CA ALA A 750 28.61 0.60 6.42
C ALA A 750 29.22 1.63 7.38
N PRO A 751 28.51 2.09 8.42
CA PRO A 751 29.06 2.97 9.43
C PRO A 751 29.95 2.17 10.40
N ALA A 752 31.25 2.50 10.44
CA ALA A 752 32.16 1.95 11.46
C ALA A 752 31.83 2.55 12.83
N ILE A 753 31.42 1.71 13.79
CA ILE A 753 31.15 2.15 15.18
C ILE A 753 32.49 2.35 15.90
N VAL A 754 32.90 3.61 16.06
CA VAL A 754 34.04 3.97 16.91
C VAL A 754 33.62 3.90 18.37
N GLN A 755 34.19 2.96 19.11
CA GLN A 755 33.97 2.85 20.56
C GLN A 755 34.69 4.00 21.30
N THR A 756 33.94 4.95 21.86
CA THR A 756 34.46 5.90 22.84
C THR A 756 34.06 5.49 24.26
N LYS A 757 35.05 5.15 25.09
CA LYS A 757 34.83 4.86 26.52
C LYS A 757 34.51 6.13 27.30
N THR A 758 33.38 6.13 28.00
CA THR A 758 33.11 6.95 29.19
C THR A 758 32.32 6.10 30.18
N ALA A 759 32.70 6.14 31.46
CA ALA A 759 32.03 5.43 32.55
C ALA A 759 31.24 6.40 33.44
N ASP A 760 30.32 5.83 34.22
CA ASP A 760 29.75 6.34 35.46
C ASP A 760 29.18 7.78 35.49
N ALA A 761 27.86 7.88 35.29
CA ALA A 761 27.04 8.89 35.97
C ALA A 761 25.64 8.31 36.30
N ASN A 762 25.12 8.63 37.49
CA ASN A 762 23.93 8.01 38.06
C ASN A 762 22.61 8.39 37.38
N LYS A 763 21.64 7.49 37.55
CA LYS A 763 20.22 7.73 37.90
C LYS A 763 19.81 9.20 38.06
N ASP A 764 18.87 9.67 37.23
CA ASP A 764 17.58 10.27 37.62
C ASP A 764 16.87 10.86 36.39
N ALA A 765 16.04 10.05 35.72
CA ALA A 765 15.31 10.45 34.51
C ALA A 765 14.01 9.65 34.27
N ALA A 766 13.26 9.34 35.33
CA ALA A 766 12.07 8.47 35.28
C ALA A 766 10.79 9.16 35.80
N LEU A 767 10.53 10.40 35.36
CA LEU A 767 9.27 11.14 35.60
C LEU A 767 9.16 12.32 34.62
N LEU A 768 8.47 12.14 33.47
CA LEU A 768 7.87 13.23 32.66
C LEU A 768 7.09 12.70 31.43
N PHE A 769 6.00 11.98 31.68
CA PHE A 769 4.90 11.86 30.72
C PHE A 769 3.61 12.23 31.45
N ALA A 770 2.93 13.27 30.98
CA ALA A 770 1.64 13.67 31.51
C ALA A 770 0.55 12.80 30.87
N ASP A 771 -0.41 12.35 31.69
CA ASP A 771 -1.62 11.71 31.20
C ASP A 771 -2.49 12.71 30.43
N ASP A 772 -3.00 12.28 29.29
CA ASP A 772 -3.85 13.04 28.37
C ASP A 772 -5.27 12.45 28.47
N SER A 773 -5.81 12.41 29.70
CA SER A 773 -7.00 11.61 30.09
C SER A 773 -8.12 12.39 30.77
N ASP A 774 -8.21 13.71 30.53
CA ASP A 774 -9.36 14.51 30.96
C ASP A 774 -10.55 14.33 30.00
N VAL A 775 -11.53 13.54 30.43
CA VAL A 775 -12.88 13.51 29.86
C VAL A 775 -13.86 13.89 30.97
N GLU A 776 -14.28 15.15 30.98
CA GLU A 776 -15.27 15.65 31.93
C GLU A 776 -16.62 14.93 31.74
N VAL A 777 -16.97 14.08 32.70
CA VAL A 777 -18.32 13.53 32.83
C VAL A 777 -19.12 14.50 33.71
N LEU A 778 -19.93 15.35 33.08
CA LEU A 778 -20.89 16.20 33.80
C LEU A 778 -21.83 15.31 34.63
N SER A 779 -21.96 15.67 35.91
CA SER A 779 -22.78 14.95 36.87
C SER A 779 -23.93 15.84 37.36
N ASP A 780 -25.13 15.27 37.38
CA ASP A 780 -26.30 15.79 38.08
C ASP A 780 -26.96 14.63 38.82
N ALA A 781 -27.60 14.94 39.95
CA ALA A 781 -28.13 13.98 40.92
C ALA A 781 -29.42 14.56 41.57
N PRO A 782 -30.12 13.88 42.51
CA PRO A 782 -29.94 12.50 42.99
C PRO A 782 -31.25 11.66 42.95
N GLY A 783 -31.13 10.35 43.22
CA GLY A 783 -32.25 9.45 43.54
C GLY A 783 -31.84 8.42 44.58
N GLN A 784 -32.59 8.29 45.69
CA GLN A 784 -32.24 7.45 46.84
C GLN A 784 -32.77 5.99 46.75
N PRO A 785 -32.25 5.04 47.56
CA PRO A 785 -32.13 3.64 47.18
C PRO A 785 -33.08 2.66 47.90
N LEU A 786 -33.09 1.39 47.45
CA LEU A 786 -33.55 0.26 48.26
C LEU A 786 -32.67 -1.01 48.09
N VAL A 787 -32.09 -1.45 49.22
CA VAL A 787 -32.07 -2.84 49.75
C VAL A 787 -31.34 -3.96 48.97
N GLN A 788 -30.23 -4.45 49.56
CA GLN A 788 -29.61 -5.79 49.41
C GLN A 788 -30.29 -6.81 50.38
N PRO A 789 -29.89 -8.10 50.55
CA PRO A 789 -28.97 -9.00 49.82
C PRO A 789 -29.76 -10.25 49.25
N SER A 790 -29.40 -11.56 49.18
CA SER A 790 -28.29 -12.38 49.72
C SER A 790 -28.01 -13.71 48.98
N ALA A 791 -26.72 -14.04 48.85
CA ALA A 791 -26.04 -15.32 49.16
C ALA A 791 -26.64 -16.73 48.85
N SER A 792 -25.98 -17.42 47.91
CA SER A 792 -25.23 -18.69 48.13
C SER A 792 -25.89 -20.08 48.38
N SER A 793 -25.65 -20.98 47.42
CA SER A 793 -25.22 -22.41 47.58
C SER A 793 -26.17 -23.49 48.13
N SER A 794 -26.43 -24.56 47.35
CA SER A 794 -25.70 -25.86 47.49
C SER A 794 -26.31 -27.05 46.68
N THR A 795 -25.43 -27.99 46.31
CA THR A 795 -25.58 -29.46 46.06
C THR A 795 -26.76 -30.12 45.31
N LEU A 796 -26.36 -31.07 44.43
CA LEU A 796 -27.12 -32.20 43.83
C LEU A 796 -27.42 -33.32 44.89
N PRO A 797 -28.11 -34.48 44.63
CA PRO A 797 -28.45 -35.10 43.33
C PRO A 797 -29.81 -35.87 43.20
N ALA A 798 -29.96 -36.57 42.07
CA ALA A 798 -30.70 -37.84 41.84
C ALA A 798 -32.19 -37.86 41.38
N ASN A 799 -32.33 -38.36 40.14
CA ASN A 799 -33.42 -39.05 39.41
C ASN A 799 -34.22 -40.14 40.20
N PRO A 800 -35.32 -40.80 39.71
CA PRO A 800 -35.90 -40.78 38.33
C PRO A 800 -37.46 -40.92 38.15
N LEU A 801 -37.90 -41.14 36.89
CA LEU A 801 -39.05 -41.95 36.39
C LEU A 801 -40.53 -41.44 36.34
N THR A 802 -40.96 -41.11 35.11
CA THR A 802 -42.25 -41.42 34.42
C THR A 802 -43.62 -40.82 34.87
N PRO A 803 -44.62 -40.70 33.96
CA PRO A 803 -45.87 -39.94 34.19
C PRO A 803 -47.18 -40.78 34.16
N PRO A 804 -48.32 -40.15 34.51
CA PRO A 804 -49.64 -40.52 33.99
C PRO A 804 -50.34 -39.36 33.24
N ALA A 805 -51.24 -39.70 32.31
CA ALA A 805 -52.09 -38.74 31.62
C ALA A 805 -53.50 -38.67 32.25
N GLN A 806 -54.20 -37.53 32.10
CA GLN A 806 -55.66 -37.45 32.27
C GLN A 806 -56.26 -36.33 31.40
N ALA A 807 -57.53 -36.51 31.00
CA ALA A 807 -58.21 -35.66 30.01
C ALA A 807 -59.37 -34.88 30.64
N ILE A 808 -59.63 -33.67 30.13
CA ILE A 808 -60.74 -32.82 30.55
C ILE A 808 -61.58 -32.42 29.32
N LYS A 809 -62.89 -32.70 29.36
CA LYS A 809 -63.87 -32.29 28.34
C LYS A 809 -64.21 -30.80 28.46
N ARG A 810 -64.56 -30.15 27.34
CA ARG A 810 -65.22 -28.83 27.30
C ARG A 810 -66.41 -28.87 26.31
N PRO A 811 -67.56 -28.24 26.61
CA PRO A 811 -68.77 -28.32 25.78
C PRO A 811 -68.74 -27.31 24.61
N ALA A 812 -69.69 -27.45 23.67
CA ALA A 812 -69.72 -26.72 22.40
C ALA A 812 -70.99 -25.88 22.18
N ALA A 813 -70.82 -24.69 21.59
CA ALA A 813 -71.83 -23.83 20.93
C ALA A 813 -71.11 -22.64 20.25
N PRO A 814 -71.73 -21.89 19.31
CA PRO A 814 -72.67 -22.30 18.26
C PRO A 814 -72.14 -21.98 16.83
N SER A 815 -72.42 -22.82 15.84
CA SER A 815 -71.67 -22.89 14.57
C SER A 815 -72.26 -22.12 13.36
N ALA A 816 -73.07 -21.08 13.57
CA ALA A 816 -73.76 -20.38 12.47
C ALA A 816 -73.00 -19.14 11.93
N LEU A 817 -72.68 -18.18 12.80
CA LEU A 817 -72.10 -16.88 12.40
C LEU A 817 -70.65 -16.98 11.87
N SER A 818 -69.87 -17.94 12.35
CA SER A 818 -68.48 -18.14 11.92
C SER A 818 -68.37 -18.50 10.43
N THR A 819 -69.32 -19.28 9.91
CA THR A 819 -69.26 -19.83 8.55
C THR A 819 -69.46 -18.75 7.48
N GLN A 820 -70.34 -17.78 7.76
CA GLN A 820 -70.57 -16.66 6.85
C GLN A 820 -69.37 -15.68 6.83
N ALA A 821 -68.69 -15.51 7.97
CA ALA A 821 -67.45 -14.74 8.06
C ALA A 821 -66.27 -15.44 7.38
N SER A 822 -66.15 -16.77 7.48
CA SER A 822 -65.15 -17.55 6.73
C SER A 822 -65.35 -17.36 5.23
N ASN A 823 -66.54 -17.65 4.70
CA ASN A 823 -66.82 -17.54 3.26
C ASN A 823 -66.52 -16.14 2.68
N ALA A 824 -66.64 -15.07 3.48
CA ALA A 824 -66.26 -13.71 3.08
C ALA A 824 -64.73 -13.47 3.12
N ARG A 825 -64.03 -14.05 4.10
CA ARG A 825 -62.55 -14.05 4.19
C ARG A 825 -61.92 -14.88 3.07
N ASP A 826 -62.46 -16.06 2.80
CA ASP A 826 -61.94 -17.01 1.82
C ASP A 826 -62.09 -16.47 0.39
N LYS A 827 -63.21 -15.80 0.08
CA LYS A 827 -63.36 -15.03 -1.17
C LYS A 827 -62.37 -13.87 -1.30
N ARG A 828 -62.03 -13.18 -0.20
CA ARG A 828 -60.99 -12.13 -0.22
C ARG A 828 -59.59 -12.70 -0.44
N LEU A 829 -59.28 -13.85 0.16
CA LEU A 829 -58.00 -14.53 -0.03
C LEU A 829 -57.85 -15.01 -1.48
N ALA A 830 -58.89 -15.60 -2.07
CA ALA A 830 -58.89 -15.98 -3.49
C ALA A 830 -58.68 -14.78 -4.43
N ALA A 831 -59.32 -13.64 -4.16
CA ALA A 831 -59.12 -12.41 -4.93
C ALA A 831 -57.68 -11.86 -4.82
N ILE A 832 -57.09 -11.88 -3.61
CA ILE A 832 -55.70 -11.47 -3.38
C ILE A 832 -54.72 -12.43 -4.08
N GLN A 833 -54.96 -13.74 -4.02
CA GLN A 833 -54.14 -14.73 -4.73
C GLN A 833 -54.21 -14.55 -6.25
N SER A 834 -55.39 -14.24 -6.81
CA SER A 834 -55.54 -13.94 -8.23
C SER A 834 -54.74 -12.70 -8.64
N ALA A 835 -54.80 -11.63 -7.85
CA ALA A 835 -54.07 -10.38 -8.12
C ALA A 835 -52.54 -10.54 -7.96
N LEU A 836 -52.08 -11.39 -7.04
CA LEU A 836 -50.66 -11.72 -6.91
C LEU A 836 -50.14 -12.52 -8.11
N LEU A 837 -50.91 -13.51 -8.59
CA LEU A 837 -50.53 -14.28 -9.79
C LEU A 837 -50.50 -13.42 -11.07
N GLU A 838 -51.36 -12.41 -11.16
CA GLU A 838 -51.36 -11.43 -12.26
C GLU A 838 -50.13 -10.51 -12.18
N TYR A 839 -49.78 -10.02 -10.98
CA TYR A 839 -48.56 -9.24 -10.74
C TYR A 839 -47.27 -10.03 -10.99
N ASP A 840 -47.17 -11.26 -10.50
CA ASP A 840 -46.01 -12.13 -10.71
C ASP A 840 -45.80 -12.44 -12.21
N LYS A 841 -46.89 -12.58 -12.98
CA LYS A 841 -46.84 -12.76 -14.43
C LYS A 841 -46.31 -11.50 -15.14
N ASP A 842 -46.82 -10.31 -14.79
CA ASP A 842 -46.38 -9.06 -15.42
C ASP A 842 -44.92 -8.74 -15.07
N LEU A 843 -44.48 -9.05 -13.84
CA LEU A 843 -43.09 -8.93 -13.42
C LEU A 843 -42.16 -9.90 -14.18
N LEU A 844 -42.61 -11.13 -14.45
CA LEU A 844 -41.87 -12.08 -15.30
C LEU A 844 -41.74 -11.54 -16.74
N GLU A 845 -42.81 -11.04 -17.33
CA GLU A 845 -42.77 -10.44 -18.67
C GLU A 845 -41.85 -9.21 -18.75
N GLU A 846 -41.72 -8.41 -17.68
CA GLU A 846 -40.74 -7.31 -17.62
C GLU A 846 -39.30 -7.85 -17.56
N LYS A 847 -39.03 -8.86 -16.73
CA LYS A 847 -37.69 -9.47 -16.60
C LYS A 847 -37.25 -10.23 -17.85
N GLU A 848 -38.17 -10.81 -18.62
CA GLU A 848 -37.85 -11.37 -19.94
C GLU A 848 -37.47 -10.28 -20.95
N LYS A 849 -38.15 -9.12 -20.94
CA LYS A 849 -37.80 -7.97 -21.81
C LYS A 849 -36.41 -7.40 -21.47
N GLU A 850 -36.09 -7.23 -20.18
CA GLU A 850 -34.74 -6.87 -19.72
C GLU A 850 -33.68 -7.89 -20.15
N SER A 851 -33.98 -9.19 -20.02
CA SER A 851 -33.09 -10.29 -20.41
C SER A 851 -32.77 -10.27 -21.91
N GLU A 852 -33.78 -10.07 -22.77
CA GLU A 852 -33.58 -9.94 -24.22
C GLU A 852 -32.87 -8.64 -24.62
N GLU A 853 -32.95 -7.56 -23.81
CA GLU A 853 -32.13 -6.37 -24.02
C GLU A 853 -30.67 -6.59 -23.64
N LEU A 854 -30.42 -7.23 -22.50
CA LEU A 854 -29.07 -7.56 -22.06
C LEU A 854 -28.38 -8.53 -23.04
N LYS A 855 -29.10 -9.52 -23.57
CA LYS A 855 -28.60 -10.41 -24.64
C LYS A 855 -28.22 -9.64 -25.91
N ARG A 856 -29.05 -8.68 -26.35
CA ARG A 856 -28.74 -7.80 -27.50
C ARG A 856 -27.50 -6.94 -27.23
N HIS A 857 -27.34 -6.40 -26.03
CA HIS A 857 -26.17 -5.61 -25.66
C HIS A 857 -24.88 -6.45 -25.64
N ILE A 858 -24.92 -7.64 -25.03
CA ILE A 858 -23.80 -8.61 -25.03
C ILE A 858 -23.44 -9.03 -26.47
N ALA A 859 -24.42 -9.22 -27.35
CA ALA A 859 -24.18 -9.53 -28.76
C ALA A 859 -23.47 -8.38 -29.51
N SER A 860 -23.82 -7.11 -29.23
CA SER A 860 -23.09 -5.95 -29.76
C SER A 860 -21.65 -5.94 -29.26
N MET A 861 -21.43 -5.96 -27.95
CA MET A 861 -20.08 -5.94 -27.36
C MET A 861 -19.19 -7.07 -27.91
N LYS A 862 -19.76 -8.26 -28.17
CA LYS A 862 -19.03 -9.38 -28.77
C LYS A 862 -18.68 -9.18 -30.25
N ALA A 863 -19.48 -8.40 -31.00
CA ALA A 863 -19.15 -7.99 -32.36
C ALA A 863 -18.07 -6.89 -32.37
N ASP A 864 -18.20 -5.89 -31.49
CA ASP A 864 -17.27 -4.78 -31.35
C ASP A 864 -15.86 -5.28 -30.96
N LEU A 865 -15.77 -6.11 -29.91
CA LEU A 865 -14.51 -6.71 -29.45
C LEU A 865 -13.87 -7.63 -30.52
N LYS A 866 -14.69 -8.30 -31.35
CA LYS A 866 -14.19 -9.08 -32.50
C LYS A 866 -13.61 -8.17 -33.60
N ALA A 867 -14.19 -6.99 -33.82
CA ALA A 867 -13.64 -6.01 -34.76
C ALA A 867 -12.33 -5.39 -34.25
N GLU A 868 -12.25 -5.03 -32.96
CA GLU A 868 -11.01 -4.56 -32.32
C GLU A 868 -9.90 -5.61 -32.41
N HIS A 869 -10.19 -6.88 -32.10
CA HIS A 869 -9.23 -7.98 -32.22
C HIS A 869 -8.71 -8.13 -33.67
N GLY A 870 -9.58 -7.95 -34.67
CA GLY A 870 -9.16 -7.90 -36.08
C GLY A 870 -8.19 -6.75 -36.39
N ALA A 871 -8.46 -5.56 -35.87
CA ALA A 871 -7.59 -4.40 -36.03
C ALA A 871 -6.23 -4.56 -35.30
N VAL A 872 -6.22 -5.23 -34.14
CA VAL A 872 -4.97 -5.58 -33.42
C VAL A 872 -4.13 -6.57 -34.23
N LEU A 873 -4.73 -7.63 -34.79
CA LEU A 873 -4.03 -8.58 -35.66
C LEU A 873 -3.44 -7.91 -36.91
N GLN A 874 -4.14 -6.95 -37.51
CA GLN A 874 -3.58 -6.18 -38.63
C GLN A 874 -2.33 -5.39 -38.19
N LYS A 875 -2.40 -4.67 -37.06
CA LYS A 875 -1.27 -3.88 -36.54
C LYS A 875 -0.06 -4.74 -36.14
N ASP A 876 -0.28 -5.93 -35.60
CA ASP A 876 0.81 -6.89 -35.35
C ASP A 876 1.45 -7.39 -36.66
N GLY A 877 0.64 -7.62 -37.70
CA GLY A 877 1.12 -7.92 -39.06
C GLY A 877 1.91 -6.77 -39.72
N GLU A 878 1.60 -5.53 -39.37
CA GLU A 878 2.36 -4.33 -39.80
C GLU A 878 3.67 -4.19 -39.00
N LEU A 879 3.62 -4.29 -37.66
CA LEU A 879 4.80 -4.29 -36.80
C LEU A 879 5.80 -5.40 -37.13
N LYS A 880 5.33 -6.59 -37.55
CA LYS A 880 6.20 -7.69 -38.01
C LYS A 880 6.95 -7.32 -39.31
N LYS A 881 6.34 -6.56 -40.23
CA LYS A 881 7.02 -6.04 -41.42
C LYS A 881 8.04 -4.96 -41.06
N GLU A 882 7.70 -4.05 -40.15
CA GLU A 882 8.62 -3.00 -39.68
C GLU A 882 9.84 -3.60 -38.98
N ARG A 883 9.65 -4.53 -38.04
CA ARG A 883 10.74 -5.25 -37.36
C ARG A 883 11.68 -5.95 -38.35
N LYS A 884 11.14 -6.56 -39.40
CA LYS A 884 11.97 -7.17 -40.48
C LYS A 884 12.79 -6.11 -41.22
N MET A 885 12.18 -4.97 -41.58
CA MET A 885 12.88 -3.86 -42.25
C MET A 885 13.96 -3.23 -41.35
N VAL A 886 13.73 -3.16 -40.03
CA VAL A 886 14.74 -2.70 -39.07
C VAL A 886 15.93 -3.66 -39.02
N ALA A 887 15.69 -4.97 -38.87
CA ALA A 887 16.77 -5.97 -38.86
C ALA A 887 17.58 -6.00 -40.18
N GLU A 888 16.92 -5.82 -41.34
CA GLU A 888 17.58 -5.67 -42.63
C GLU A 888 18.48 -4.40 -42.69
N LYS A 889 18.02 -3.28 -42.11
CA LYS A 889 18.82 -2.04 -42.01
C LYS A 889 19.98 -2.16 -41.02
N GLU A 890 19.78 -2.77 -39.86
CA GLU A 890 20.83 -3.02 -38.86
C GLU A 890 21.95 -3.90 -39.45
N THR A 891 21.57 -4.97 -40.16
CA THR A 891 22.52 -5.82 -40.89
C THR A 891 23.32 -5.01 -41.91
N ARG A 892 22.66 -4.14 -42.67
CA ARG A 892 23.31 -3.28 -43.67
C ARG A 892 24.21 -2.20 -43.05
N ILE A 893 23.87 -1.66 -41.88
CA ILE A 893 24.73 -0.73 -41.14
C ILE A 893 26.03 -1.45 -40.71
N LYS A 894 25.91 -2.67 -40.16
CA LYS A 894 27.08 -3.47 -39.76
C LYS A 894 28.01 -3.80 -40.94
N GLU A 895 27.47 -4.13 -42.11
CA GLU A 895 28.25 -4.32 -43.34
C GLU A 895 29.06 -3.07 -43.73
N LEU A 896 28.46 -1.88 -43.57
CA LEU A 896 29.09 -0.59 -43.89
C LEU A 896 30.15 -0.21 -42.85
N GLU A 897 29.89 -0.41 -41.56
CA GLU A 897 30.91 -0.22 -40.51
C GLU A 897 32.14 -1.10 -40.73
N ASP A 898 31.95 -2.37 -41.06
CA ASP A 898 33.06 -3.28 -41.34
C ASP A 898 33.76 -2.96 -42.66
N ALA A 899 33.09 -2.29 -43.60
CA ALA A 899 33.73 -1.74 -44.81
C ALA A 899 34.57 -0.49 -44.52
N VAL A 900 34.11 0.39 -43.61
CA VAL A 900 34.88 1.56 -43.14
C VAL A 900 36.13 1.10 -42.40
N LYS A 901 36.00 0.20 -41.40
CA LYS A 901 37.15 -0.37 -40.65
C LYS A 901 38.21 -0.97 -41.59
N ARG A 902 37.79 -1.67 -42.66
CA ARG A 902 38.72 -2.18 -43.68
C ARG A 902 39.48 -1.07 -44.39
N LYS A 903 38.81 0.03 -44.76
CA LYS A 903 39.44 1.20 -45.40
C LYS A 903 40.35 1.98 -44.46
N ASP A 904 40.01 2.10 -43.18
CA ASP A 904 40.88 2.72 -42.18
C ASP A 904 42.23 1.96 -42.08
N THR A 905 42.18 0.62 -42.02
CA THR A 905 43.40 -0.23 -42.06
C THR A 905 44.11 -0.31 -43.42
N GLU A 906 43.57 0.34 -44.45
CA GLU A 906 44.22 0.52 -45.76
C GLU A 906 44.93 1.88 -45.78
N ILE A 907 44.30 2.93 -45.23
CA ILE A 907 44.88 4.25 -45.02
C ILE A 907 46.10 4.16 -44.08
N GLU A 908 45.99 3.50 -42.93
CA GLU A 908 47.10 3.33 -41.97
C GLU A 908 48.35 2.68 -42.62
N LYS A 909 48.14 1.72 -43.55
CA LYS A 909 49.23 1.10 -44.31
C LYS A 909 49.86 2.06 -45.32
N LEU A 910 49.04 2.89 -45.98
CA LEU A 910 49.52 3.91 -46.91
C LEU A 910 50.29 5.02 -46.19
N GLU A 911 49.86 5.44 -45.00
CA GLU A 911 50.59 6.40 -44.15
C GLU A 911 51.96 5.86 -43.73
N ILE A 912 52.05 4.57 -43.35
CA ILE A 912 53.33 3.90 -43.06
C ILE A 912 54.24 3.89 -44.31
N ILE A 913 53.69 3.62 -45.50
CA ILE A 913 54.46 3.61 -46.76
C ILE A 913 54.93 5.03 -47.13
N ILE A 914 54.06 6.05 -47.01
CA ILE A 914 54.42 7.46 -47.24
C ILE A 914 55.58 7.85 -46.33
N LYS A 915 55.48 7.57 -45.02
CA LYS A 915 56.53 7.88 -44.05
C LYS A 915 57.85 7.17 -44.37
N GLN A 916 57.82 5.92 -44.84
CA GLN A 916 59.04 5.21 -45.30
C GLN A 916 59.67 5.89 -46.54
N HIS A 917 58.86 6.44 -47.44
CA HIS A 917 59.36 7.22 -48.57
C HIS A 917 59.92 8.59 -48.15
N GLU A 918 59.32 9.26 -47.16
CA GLU A 918 59.85 10.50 -46.56
C GLU A 918 61.19 10.26 -45.85
N ASP A 919 61.28 9.23 -45.01
CA ASP A 919 62.54 8.80 -44.36
C ASP A 919 63.62 8.42 -45.38
N TYR A 920 63.22 7.84 -46.53
CA TYR A 920 64.14 7.50 -47.63
C TYR A 920 64.61 8.74 -48.42
N ALA A 921 63.71 9.70 -48.69
CA ALA A 921 64.05 10.96 -49.33
C ALA A 921 65.01 11.79 -48.46
N ALA A 922 64.74 11.90 -47.15
CA ALA A 922 65.62 12.57 -46.21
C ALA A 922 67.02 11.92 -46.14
N ARG A 923 67.12 10.59 -46.32
CA ARG A 923 68.42 9.88 -46.43
C ARG A 923 69.14 10.16 -47.74
N LEU A 924 68.43 10.38 -48.86
CA LEU A 924 69.03 10.77 -50.13
C LEU A 924 69.58 12.20 -50.07
N ASP A 925 68.83 13.14 -49.49
CA ASP A 925 69.31 14.52 -49.28
C ASP A 925 70.53 14.56 -48.34
N ALA A 926 70.52 13.73 -47.28
CA ALA A 926 71.64 13.60 -46.34
C ALA A 926 72.91 12.96 -46.94
N LEU A 927 72.83 12.27 -48.08
CA LEU A 927 74.01 11.74 -48.79
C LEU A 927 74.76 12.81 -49.60
N GLY A 928 74.11 13.96 -49.87
CA GLY A 928 74.70 15.09 -50.59
C GLY A 928 74.95 14.85 -52.09
N PRO A 929 75.30 15.90 -52.84
CA PRO A 929 75.61 15.76 -54.26
C PRO A 929 76.87 14.92 -54.46
N PRO A 930 76.84 13.87 -55.32
CA PRO A 930 78.00 13.01 -55.53
C PRO A 930 79.18 13.82 -56.10
N PRO A 931 80.43 13.56 -55.64
CA PRO A 931 81.57 14.39 -55.99
C PRO A 931 81.81 14.41 -57.50
N ALA A 932 81.84 15.63 -58.07
CA ALA A 932 81.95 15.85 -59.50
C ALA A 932 83.18 15.14 -60.08
N LYS A 933 82.94 14.12 -60.92
CA LYS A 933 84.00 13.38 -61.60
C LYS A 933 84.79 14.34 -62.50
N ARG A 934 86.04 14.64 -62.14
CA ARG A 934 87.01 15.26 -63.04
C ARG A 934 87.21 14.36 -64.26
N ALA A 935 86.57 14.70 -65.37
CA ALA A 935 86.88 14.08 -66.65
C ALA A 935 88.34 14.41 -67.02
N ARG A 936 89.20 13.38 -67.07
CA ARG A 936 90.48 13.50 -67.76
C ARG A 936 90.21 13.47 -69.26
N VAL A 937 90.59 14.53 -69.96
CA VAL A 937 90.84 14.46 -71.41
C VAL A 937 92.07 13.56 -71.60
N GLY A 938 91.99 12.60 -72.53
CA GLY A 938 93.01 11.55 -72.64
C GLY A 938 92.81 10.65 -73.86
N GLN A 939 92.86 11.28 -75.05
CA GLN A 939 92.62 10.72 -76.40
C GLN A 939 91.14 10.41 -76.70
#